data_AF-A0A8H8NTA5-F1
#
_entry.id   AF-A0A8H8NTA5-F1
#
_cell.length_a   1.000
_cell.length_b   1.000
_cell.length_c   1.000
_cell.angle_alpha   90.00
_cell.angle_beta   90.00
_cell.angle_gamma   90.00
#
_symmetry.space_group_name_H-M   'P 1'
#
loop_
_entity.id
_entity.type
_entity.pdbx_description
1 polymer ?
#
loop_
_entity_poly.entity_id
_entity_poly.type
_entity_poly.pdbx_seq_one_letter_code
_entity_poly.pdbx_strand_id
1 'polypeptide(L)'
;MSQPENLYIVTSAEQFQQLLSADLERISLLNFWAEWAEPCKAMNEVVLELARQNPQLLTLQIEADFKANEDIAESFNVESVPTFLVLKGHNLLSRIDGADGPALTAAIKAHAHTVSRGLAASEKAPEAPAPTHEETPEELNERMRGLMNQSKVVLFMKGVPDAPRCGFSRQTVAILREQNVEFTHFDILTDESVRQGTFEQGTKLVPFICTQFRQKSETPTSDCSVESGRPYELSEQHLFYVTSRIPFRRLRVVSFHFAINSVAPEIGFPGLPPLHTGTTDEIINNNVAKALYDTEDEEPNVERAFFAADLSKVLLQHERWLRCLPGVEPFYAVKCNPDPYVLRLLSALGTGFDCASHGEISQVLGLGVDPSRIIFANPCKATSFVRHAAKSGVDMMTFDNQDELFKIARAHPKAKLVVRILTDDSKSLCRLGLKFGAPLVTVPGLLAKAKELGLDVIGVSFHVGSGCFDSNAFADAVMRARAVFEMGAEVGYRFSLLDVGGGFEDGNFESTAQVLRDALVRYFPDRSNIRVIAEPGRFYVSGAFSLAANVIARRARASDDLIPTDATEDTEQPNIMYYINDGVYGAFNCIMFDHQHVHPYVISLGKNLTGPVDPHKVPQAACSVWGPTCDSIDCVCPVTRLPANLVVGDWLGFRNMGAYTICAASQFNGFESSRVHYTSGVGAESAAVRRALASLPDCVHL
;
A
#
# COMPACT_ATOMS: atom_id res chain seq x y z
N MET A 1 24.37 1.38 -50.65
CA MET A 1 22.90 1.55 -50.61
C MET A 1 22.60 2.63 -49.59
N SER A 2 21.70 3.58 -49.89
CA SER A 2 21.34 4.66 -48.95
C SER A 2 20.63 4.09 -47.71
N GLN A 3 20.91 4.69 -46.54
CA GLN A 3 20.21 4.40 -45.29
C GLN A 3 18.72 4.75 -45.44
N PRO A 4 17.79 3.92 -44.96
CA PRO A 4 16.36 4.21 -45.08
C PRO A 4 15.98 5.39 -44.18
N GLU A 5 15.05 6.25 -44.65
CA GLU A 5 14.70 7.52 -43.99
C GLU A 5 14.07 7.35 -42.60
N ASN A 6 13.59 6.15 -42.31
CA ASN A 6 12.94 5.78 -41.06
C ASN A 6 13.89 5.12 -40.05
N LEU A 7 15.20 5.06 -40.32
CA LEU A 7 16.21 4.50 -39.42
C LEU A 7 17.16 5.59 -38.91
N TYR A 8 17.18 5.79 -37.60
CA TYR A 8 18.00 6.80 -36.92
C TYR A 8 19.02 6.15 -35.99
N ILE A 9 20.24 6.68 -35.98
CA ILE A 9 21.24 6.37 -34.96
C ILE A 9 21.07 7.37 -33.84
N VAL A 10 20.87 6.88 -32.62
CA VAL A 10 20.63 7.70 -31.43
C VAL A 10 21.98 8.10 -30.83
N THR A 11 22.22 9.41 -30.74
CA THR A 11 23.46 9.99 -30.22
C THR A 11 23.28 10.73 -28.91
N SER A 12 22.03 10.99 -28.48
CA SER A 12 21.71 11.55 -27.16
C SER A 12 20.27 11.22 -26.71
N ALA A 13 20.02 11.34 -25.40
CA ALA A 13 18.70 11.15 -24.80
C ALA A 13 17.65 12.16 -25.30
N GLU A 14 18.04 13.41 -25.59
CA GLU A 14 17.13 14.42 -26.13
C GLU A 14 16.67 14.07 -27.54
N GLN A 15 17.57 13.58 -28.39
CA GLN A 15 17.24 13.11 -29.73
C GLN A 15 16.28 11.92 -29.67
N PHE A 16 16.54 10.98 -28.75
CA PHE A 16 15.68 9.83 -28.51
C PHE A 16 14.25 10.23 -28.12
N GLN A 17 14.10 11.12 -27.14
CA GLN A 17 12.80 11.63 -26.69
C GLN A 17 12.05 12.36 -27.80
N GLN A 18 12.76 13.18 -28.59
CA GLN A 18 12.16 13.91 -29.70
C GLN A 18 11.62 12.97 -30.79
N LEU A 19 12.37 11.93 -31.14
CA LEU A 19 11.98 10.97 -32.19
C LEU A 19 10.77 10.13 -31.76
N LEU A 20 10.72 9.66 -30.51
CA LEU A 20 9.60 8.89 -29.98
C LEU A 20 8.33 9.74 -29.77
N SER A 21 8.47 11.01 -29.41
CA SER A 21 7.33 11.88 -29.11
C SER A 21 6.72 12.55 -30.36
N ALA A 22 7.38 12.42 -31.52
CA ALA A 22 6.92 13.06 -32.76
C ALA A 22 5.60 12.49 -33.28
N ASP A 23 5.35 11.19 -33.05
CA ASP A 23 4.11 10.51 -33.43
C ASP A 23 3.88 9.31 -32.50
N LEU A 24 2.97 9.46 -31.53
CA LEU A 24 2.68 8.44 -30.52
C LEU A 24 1.84 7.27 -31.07
N GLU A 25 1.24 7.41 -32.24
CA GLU A 25 0.47 6.33 -32.88
C GLU A 25 1.35 5.44 -33.77
N ARG A 26 2.58 5.88 -34.08
CA ARG A 26 3.54 5.14 -34.89
C ARG A 26 4.21 4.02 -34.10
N ILE A 27 4.36 2.87 -34.75
CA ILE A 27 5.15 1.76 -34.19
C ILE A 27 6.62 2.11 -34.26
N SER A 28 7.34 1.87 -33.16
CA SER A 28 8.77 2.11 -33.04
C SER A 28 9.53 0.83 -32.71
N LEU A 29 10.62 0.56 -33.42
CA LEU A 29 11.57 -0.52 -33.17
C LEU A 29 12.86 0.07 -32.60
N LEU A 30 13.17 -0.27 -31.35
CA LEU A 30 14.40 0.11 -30.67
C LEU A 30 15.35 -1.08 -30.71
N ASN A 31 16.54 -0.88 -31.25
CA ASN A 31 17.60 -1.88 -31.35
C ASN A 31 18.78 -1.46 -30.47
N PHE A 32 18.95 -2.13 -29.33
CA PHE A 32 20.08 -1.95 -28.43
C PHE A 32 21.21 -2.90 -28.81
N TRP A 33 22.39 -2.34 -29.10
CA TRP A 33 23.54 -3.10 -29.62
C TRP A 33 24.86 -2.60 -29.01
N ALA A 34 25.95 -3.35 -29.18
CA ALA A 34 27.32 -2.90 -28.87
C ALA A 34 28.32 -3.44 -29.90
N GLU A 35 29.39 -2.68 -30.17
CA GLU A 35 30.40 -3.04 -31.18
C GLU A 35 31.13 -4.36 -30.87
N TRP A 36 31.37 -4.64 -29.58
CA TRP A 36 32.06 -5.85 -29.12
C TRP A 36 31.20 -7.13 -29.22
N ALA A 37 29.87 -6.99 -29.37
CA ALA A 37 28.95 -8.12 -29.37
C ALA A 37 28.74 -8.64 -30.81
N GLU A 38 29.45 -9.71 -31.17
CA GLU A 38 29.37 -10.31 -32.52
C GLU A 38 27.93 -10.61 -33.01
N PRO A 39 27.00 -11.12 -32.18
CA PRO A 39 25.62 -11.35 -32.61
C PRO A 39 24.88 -10.07 -33.06
N CYS A 40 25.28 -8.89 -32.58
CA CYS A 40 24.69 -7.62 -32.97
C CYS A 40 24.95 -7.29 -34.45
N LYS A 41 26.08 -7.72 -35.03
CA LYS A 41 26.40 -7.43 -36.43
C LYS A 41 25.40 -8.07 -37.38
N ALA A 42 25.08 -9.35 -37.15
CA ALA A 42 24.07 -10.06 -37.93
C ALA A 42 22.67 -9.47 -37.74
N MET A 43 22.33 -9.11 -36.50
CA MET A 43 21.01 -8.53 -36.21
C MET A 43 20.83 -7.10 -36.70
N ASN A 44 21.90 -6.31 -36.75
CA ASN A 44 21.85 -4.96 -37.31
C ASN A 44 21.49 -4.97 -38.81
N GLU A 45 21.94 -5.98 -39.55
CA GLU A 45 21.50 -6.21 -40.94
C GLU A 45 20.02 -6.60 -41.03
N VAL A 46 19.53 -7.43 -40.10
CA VAL A 46 18.10 -7.77 -40.00
C VAL A 46 17.25 -6.53 -39.73
N VAL A 47 17.66 -5.70 -38.77
CA VAL A 47 16.98 -4.44 -38.42
C VAL A 47 16.99 -3.46 -39.60
N LEU A 48 18.12 -3.35 -40.30
CA LEU A 48 18.24 -2.51 -41.49
C LEU A 48 17.28 -2.95 -42.60
N GLU A 49 17.13 -4.27 -42.81
CA GLU A 49 16.20 -4.81 -43.79
C GLU A 49 14.74 -4.64 -43.36
N LEU A 50 14.42 -4.81 -42.08
CA LEU A 50 13.08 -4.54 -41.54
C LEU A 50 12.69 -3.06 -41.69
N ALA A 51 13.62 -2.14 -41.49
CA ALA A 51 13.39 -0.71 -41.72
C ALA A 51 13.07 -0.42 -43.20
N ARG A 52 13.77 -1.05 -44.15
CA ARG A 52 13.49 -0.92 -45.60
C ARG A 52 12.13 -1.49 -45.99
N GLN A 53 11.75 -2.62 -45.40
CA GLN A 53 10.48 -3.30 -45.71
C GLN A 53 9.26 -2.61 -45.08
N ASN A 54 9.47 -1.77 -44.05
CA ASN A 54 8.40 -1.10 -43.31
C ASN A 54 8.67 0.41 -43.19
N PRO A 55 8.47 1.21 -44.25
CA PRO A 55 8.72 2.66 -44.22
C PRO A 55 7.92 3.42 -43.13
N GLN A 56 6.82 2.85 -42.66
CA GLN A 56 5.95 3.38 -41.60
C GLN A 56 6.50 3.18 -40.18
N LEU A 57 7.50 2.31 -40.00
CA LEU A 57 8.12 2.00 -38.70
C LEU A 57 9.17 3.05 -38.34
N LEU A 58 9.17 3.60 -37.13
CA LEU A 58 10.34 4.32 -36.61
C LEU A 58 11.38 3.33 -36.13
N THR A 59 12.59 3.33 -36.69
CA THR A 59 13.67 2.42 -36.25
C THR A 59 14.80 3.22 -35.59
N LEU A 60 15.16 2.86 -34.37
CA LEU A 60 16.20 3.52 -33.58
C LEU A 60 17.34 2.54 -33.27
N GLN A 61 18.56 2.86 -33.68
CA GLN A 61 19.77 2.15 -33.27
C GLN A 61 20.40 2.85 -32.09
N ILE A 62 20.53 2.12 -30.98
CA ILE A 62 21.01 2.63 -29.69
C ILE A 62 22.21 1.79 -29.29
N GLU A 63 23.38 2.40 -29.26
CA GLU A 63 24.58 1.72 -28.74
C GLU A 63 24.53 1.74 -27.21
N ALA A 64 24.37 0.58 -26.58
CA ALA A 64 24.08 0.44 -25.15
C ALA A 64 25.28 0.84 -24.26
N ASP A 65 26.50 0.65 -24.74
CA ASP A 65 27.74 0.98 -24.03
C ASP A 65 28.24 2.40 -24.33
N PHE A 66 27.54 3.15 -25.17
CA PHE A 66 27.90 4.53 -25.44
C PHE A 66 27.42 5.42 -24.29
N LYS A 67 28.35 6.12 -23.63
CA LYS A 67 28.09 6.94 -22.43
C LYS A 67 26.92 7.93 -22.55
N ALA A 68 26.61 8.42 -23.75
CA ALA A 68 25.47 9.34 -23.95
C ALA A 68 24.10 8.65 -24.00
N ASN A 69 24.08 7.31 -24.05
CA ASN A 69 22.90 6.47 -24.17
C ASN A 69 22.72 5.52 -22.96
N GLU A 70 23.62 5.56 -21.97
CA GLU A 70 23.61 4.71 -20.77
C GLU A 70 22.28 4.85 -20.01
N ASP A 71 21.82 6.09 -19.79
CA ASP A 71 20.52 6.38 -19.17
C ASP A 71 19.34 5.81 -19.96
N ILE A 72 19.45 5.72 -21.30
CA ILE A 72 18.40 5.15 -22.16
C ILE A 72 18.37 3.62 -21.96
N ALA A 73 19.51 2.95 -22.04
CA ALA A 73 19.60 1.50 -21.84
C ALA A 73 19.13 1.09 -20.44
N GLU A 74 19.49 1.86 -19.41
CA GLU A 74 19.03 1.67 -18.03
C GLU A 74 17.50 1.84 -17.92
N SER A 75 16.93 2.88 -18.54
CA SER A 75 15.48 3.14 -18.48
C SER A 75 14.62 2.01 -19.07
N PHE A 76 15.21 1.19 -19.96
CA PHE A 76 14.56 0.02 -20.56
C PHE A 76 15.02 -1.32 -19.97
N ASN A 77 15.82 -1.31 -18.89
CA ASN A 77 16.40 -2.50 -18.26
C ASN A 77 17.10 -3.41 -19.29
N VAL A 78 18.00 -2.85 -20.10
CA VAL A 78 18.77 -3.61 -21.09
C VAL A 78 20.01 -4.21 -20.41
N GLU A 79 19.93 -5.49 -20.05
CA GLU A 79 21.01 -6.21 -19.35
C GLU A 79 21.96 -6.95 -20.32
N SER A 80 21.54 -7.16 -21.56
CA SER A 80 22.33 -7.83 -22.59
C SER A 80 22.03 -7.27 -23.98
N VAL A 81 22.98 -7.42 -24.91
CA VAL A 81 22.83 -7.02 -26.31
C VAL A 81 23.09 -8.21 -27.24
N PRO A 82 22.35 -8.34 -28.36
CA PRO A 82 21.34 -7.40 -28.83
C PRO A 82 20.00 -7.55 -28.09
N THR A 83 19.30 -6.44 -27.89
CA THR A 83 17.94 -6.41 -27.34
C THR A 83 17.05 -5.54 -28.21
N PHE A 84 15.84 -6.01 -28.50
CA PHE A 84 14.89 -5.34 -29.38
C PHE A 84 13.58 -5.04 -28.65
N LEU A 85 13.09 -3.82 -28.75
CA LEU A 85 11.79 -3.42 -28.21
C LEU A 85 10.90 -2.87 -29.33
N VAL A 86 9.64 -3.31 -29.35
CA VAL A 86 8.60 -2.79 -30.25
C VAL A 86 7.61 -2.00 -29.40
N LEU A 87 7.47 -0.71 -29.69
CA LEU A 87 6.63 0.23 -28.93
C LEU A 87 5.52 0.83 -29.81
N LYS A 88 4.41 1.22 -29.18
CA LYS A 88 3.46 2.21 -29.72
C LYS A 88 3.25 3.30 -28.67
N GLY A 89 3.75 4.51 -28.93
CA GLY A 89 3.83 5.55 -27.92
C GLY A 89 4.67 5.08 -26.71
N HIS A 90 4.06 5.06 -25.53
CA HIS A 90 4.69 4.56 -24.29
C HIS A 90 4.40 3.08 -24.00
N ASN A 91 3.61 2.41 -24.83
CA ASN A 91 3.21 1.02 -24.59
C ASN A 91 4.20 0.05 -25.25
N LEU A 92 4.80 -0.82 -24.43
CA LEU A 92 5.65 -1.92 -24.89
C LEU A 92 4.77 -3.04 -25.47
N LEU A 93 4.93 -3.32 -26.77
CA LEU A 93 4.18 -4.36 -27.46
C LEU A 93 4.94 -5.69 -27.48
N SER A 94 6.26 -5.65 -27.63
CA SER A 94 7.10 -6.84 -27.67
C SER A 94 8.54 -6.53 -27.26
N ARG A 95 9.18 -7.51 -26.61
CA ARG A 95 10.59 -7.50 -26.23
C ARG A 95 11.23 -8.80 -26.67
N ILE A 96 12.40 -8.70 -27.30
CA ILE A 96 13.23 -9.84 -27.68
C ILE A 96 14.65 -9.59 -27.15
N ASP A 97 15.09 -10.43 -26.22
CA ASP A 97 16.45 -10.43 -25.71
C ASP A 97 17.27 -11.51 -26.46
N GLY A 98 18.42 -11.11 -27.01
CA GLY A 98 19.29 -12.00 -27.78
C GLY A 98 19.01 -12.03 -29.29
N ALA A 99 19.88 -12.71 -30.04
CA ALA A 99 19.88 -12.71 -31.50
C ALA A 99 18.84 -13.68 -32.10
N ASP A 100 17.57 -13.30 -32.07
CA ASP A 100 16.44 -14.04 -32.66
C ASP A 100 15.77 -13.25 -33.80
N GLY A 101 16.32 -13.36 -35.01
CA GLY A 101 15.79 -12.75 -36.24
C GLY A 101 14.36 -13.17 -36.60
N PRO A 102 14.00 -14.46 -36.54
CA PRO A 102 12.62 -14.92 -36.74
C PRO A 102 11.61 -14.29 -35.78
N ALA A 103 11.90 -14.27 -34.47
CA ALA A 103 11.02 -13.67 -33.47
C ALA A 103 10.85 -12.16 -33.70
N LEU A 104 11.95 -11.46 -34.00
CA LEU A 104 11.91 -10.04 -34.32
C LEU A 104 11.06 -9.75 -35.56
N THR A 105 11.22 -10.54 -36.61
CA THR A 105 10.42 -10.39 -37.85
C THR A 105 8.93 -10.66 -37.60
N ALA A 106 8.61 -11.66 -36.78
CA ALA A 106 7.23 -11.98 -36.41
C ALA A 106 6.59 -10.84 -35.60
N ALA A 107 7.32 -10.26 -34.64
CA ALA A 107 6.85 -9.14 -33.83
C ALA A 107 6.53 -7.91 -34.70
N ILE A 108 7.42 -7.55 -35.64
CA ILE A 108 7.15 -6.42 -36.54
C ILE A 108 5.95 -6.70 -37.44
N LYS A 109 5.81 -7.90 -38.00
CA LYS A 109 4.63 -8.26 -38.83
C LYS A 109 3.31 -8.20 -38.06
N ALA A 110 3.31 -8.59 -36.78
CA ALA A 110 2.11 -8.57 -35.95
C ALA A 110 1.61 -7.14 -35.66
N HIS A 111 2.51 -6.17 -35.62
CA HIS A 111 2.17 -4.81 -35.16
C HIS A 111 2.24 -3.73 -36.26
N ALA A 112 2.98 -3.96 -37.36
CA ALA A 112 3.19 -2.96 -38.42
C ALA A 112 2.03 -2.86 -39.44
N HIS A 113 1.00 -3.72 -39.37
CA HIS A 113 -0.11 -3.79 -40.35
C HIS A 113 -1.46 -3.22 -39.86
N THR A 114 -1.53 -2.56 -38.71
CA THR A 114 -2.81 -2.09 -38.13
C THR A 114 -3.25 -0.69 -38.62
N VAL A 115 -2.74 -0.20 -39.76
CA VAL A 115 -3.21 1.07 -40.35
C VAL A 115 -3.41 0.88 -41.85
N SER A 116 -4.59 0.37 -42.25
CA SER A 116 -5.30 0.65 -43.52
C SER A 116 -6.33 -0.43 -43.83
N ARG A 117 -7.61 -0.17 -43.50
CA ARG A 117 -8.72 -0.73 -44.29
C ARG A 117 -9.91 0.23 -44.30
N GLY A 118 -9.81 1.18 -45.23
CA GLY A 118 -10.95 1.89 -45.83
C GLY A 118 -10.79 1.92 -47.36
N LEU A 119 -11.76 1.29 -48.04
CA LEU A 119 -12.28 1.53 -49.41
C LEU A 119 -11.45 1.21 -50.69
N ALA A 120 -11.96 0.25 -51.49
CA ALA A 120 -12.21 0.39 -52.95
C ALA A 120 -13.17 -0.73 -53.48
N ALA A 121 -14.06 -0.37 -54.43
CA ALA A 121 -15.24 -1.07 -54.99
C ALA A 121 -14.91 -2.28 -55.93
N SER A 122 -15.78 -3.21 -56.38
CA SER A 122 -17.19 -3.26 -56.87
C SER A 122 -17.57 -4.78 -56.96
N GLU A 123 -18.78 -5.31 -56.73
CA GLU A 123 -19.92 -5.35 -57.66
C GLU A 123 -21.21 -5.92 -56.99
N LYS A 124 -22.35 -5.27 -57.34
CA LYS A 124 -23.78 -5.67 -57.32
C LYS A 124 -24.48 -6.16 -56.02
N ALA A 125 -25.53 -5.39 -55.72
CA ALA A 125 -26.44 -5.39 -54.58
C ALA A 125 -27.40 -6.60 -54.48
N PRO A 126 -27.91 -6.84 -53.25
CA PRO A 126 -29.33 -6.67 -52.96
C PRO A 126 -29.56 -5.49 -52.00
N GLU A 127 -30.76 -4.92 -52.06
CA GLU A 127 -31.20 -3.69 -51.38
C GLU A 127 -30.93 -3.62 -49.87
N ALA A 128 -30.61 -2.41 -49.42
CA ALA A 128 -30.44 -2.04 -48.02
C ALA A 128 -31.78 -2.06 -47.25
N PRO A 129 -31.81 -2.50 -45.98
CA PRO A 129 -32.78 -1.98 -45.02
C PRO A 129 -32.40 -0.53 -44.67
N ALA A 130 -33.41 0.31 -44.45
CA ALA A 130 -33.29 1.73 -44.07
C ALA A 130 -32.41 1.96 -42.82
N PRO A 131 -31.84 3.17 -42.61
CA PRO A 131 -30.89 3.42 -41.53
C PRO A 131 -31.54 3.26 -40.15
N THR A 132 -30.99 2.38 -39.32
CA THR A 132 -31.29 2.31 -37.89
C THR A 132 -30.61 3.47 -37.19
N HIS A 133 -31.43 4.37 -36.62
CA HIS A 133 -31.02 5.46 -35.74
C HIS A 133 -30.10 4.92 -34.62
N GLU A 134 -28.88 5.46 -34.47
CA GLU A 134 -28.09 5.25 -33.26
C GLU A 134 -28.77 6.04 -32.12
N GLU A 135 -29.18 5.33 -31.07
CA GLU A 135 -29.90 5.88 -29.92
C GLU A 135 -28.98 6.79 -29.10
N THR A 136 -29.42 8.00 -28.78
CA THR A 136 -28.67 8.94 -27.94
C THR A 136 -28.70 8.53 -26.46
N PRO A 137 -27.75 8.97 -25.62
CA PRO A 137 -27.72 8.64 -24.20
C PRO A 137 -29.00 9.05 -23.44
N GLU A 138 -29.63 10.17 -23.82
CA GLU A 138 -30.90 10.59 -23.26
C GLU A 138 -32.06 9.64 -23.65
N GLU A 139 -32.09 9.18 -24.89
CA GLU A 139 -33.10 8.23 -25.39
C GLU A 139 -32.96 6.85 -24.74
N LEU A 140 -31.72 6.35 -24.57
CA LEU A 140 -31.43 5.11 -23.84
C LEU A 140 -31.91 5.18 -22.39
N ASN A 141 -31.73 6.33 -21.73
CA ASN A 141 -32.17 6.54 -20.36
C ASN A 141 -33.70 6.57 -20.23
N GLU A 142 -34.42 7.15 -21.18
CA GLU A 142 -35.89 7.07 -21.23
C GLU A 142 -36.37 5.64 -21.50
N ARG A 143 -35.69 4.91 -22.40
CA ARG A 143 -36.01 3.51 -22.71
C ARG A 143 -35.79 2.58 -21.52
N MET A 144 -34.68 2.75 -20.79
CA MET A 144 -34.38 2.03 -19.54
C MET A 144 -35.45 2.30 -18.47
N ARG A 145 -35.87 3.56 -18.32
CA ARG A 145 -36.96 3.94 -17.42
C ARG A 145 -38.29 3.31 -17.86
N GLY A 146 -38.55 3.21 -19.16
CA GLY A 146 -39.69 2.51 -19.73
C GLY A 146 -39.71 1.03 -19.38
N LEU A 147 -38.58 0.32 -19.56
CA LEU A 147 -38.42 -1.09 -19.23
C LEU A 147 -38.64 -1.36 -17.73
N MET A 148 -38.09 -0.52 -16.86
CA MET A 148 -38.25 -0.64 -15.40
C MET A 148 -39.69 -0.38 -14.91
N ASN A 149 -40.50 0.33 -15.69
CA ASN A 149 -41.89 0.67 -15.33
C ASN A 149 -42.93 -0.33 -15.88
N GLN A 150 -42.51 -1.37 -16.60
CA GLN A 150 -43.43 -2.32 -17.22
C GLN A 150 -44.21 -3.17 -16.23
N SER A 151 -43.65 -3.44 -15.04
CA SER A 151 -44.28 -4.27 -14.03
C SER A 151 -43.74 -3.97 -12.64
N LYS A 152 -44.46 -4.46 -11.62
CA LYS A 152 -44.06 -4.31 -10.21
C LYS A 152 -42.71 -4.98 -9.92
N VAL A 153 -42.37 -6.03 -10.68
CA VAL A 153 -41.09 -6.72 -10.64
C VAL A 153 -40.66 -6.98 -12.08
N VAL A 154 -39.49 -6.45 -12.46
CA VAL A 154 -38.88 -6.68 -13.78
C VAL A 154 -37.51 -7.34 -13.56
N LEU A 155 -37.31 -8.52 -14.12
CA LEU A 155 -36.10 -9.31 -14.01
C LEU A 155 -35.22 -9.12 -15.25
N PHE A 156 -34.10 -8.43 -15.11
CA PHE A 156 -33.05 -8.40 -16.11
C PHE A 156 -32.20 -9.67 -15.96
N MET A 157 -32.23 -10.55 -16.96
CA MET A 157 -31.60 -11.87 -16.89
C MET A 157 -30.90 -12.24 -18.20
N LYS A 158 -29.99 -13.24 -18.14
CA LYS A 158 -29.36 -13.82 -19.33
C LYS A 158 -30.21 -15.00 -19.80
N GLY A 159 -30.85 -14.86 -20.96
CA GLY A 159 -31.88 -15.79 -21.45
C GLY A 159 -33.29 -15.42 -20.99
N VAL A 160 -34.22 -16.37 -21.10
CA VAL A 160 -35.63 -16.18 -20.71
C VAL A 160 -36.00 -17.10 -19.54
N PRO A 161 -37.06 -16.84 -18.76
CA PRO A 161 -37.41 -17.62 -17.57
C PRO A 161 -37.53 -19.12 -17.82
N ASP A 162 -38.02 -19.53 -18.99
CA ASP A 162 -38.14 -20.95 -19.35
C ASP A 162 -36.84 -21.57 -19.91
N ALA A 163 -35.87 -20.74 -20.29
CA ALA A 163 -34.56 -21.18 -20.79
C ALA A 163 -33.43 -20.23 -20.31
N PRO A 164 -33.12 -20.22 -19.00
CA PRO A 164 -32.09 -19.35 -18.43
C PRO A 164 -30.69 -19.82 -18.85
N ARG A 165 -29.88 -18.89 -19.37
CA ARG A 165 -28.55 -19.13 -19.94
C ARG A 165 -27.40 -18.91 -18.96
N CYS A 166 -27.72 -18.62 -17.71
CA CYS A 166 -26.77 -18.41 -16.61
C CYS A 166 -27.33 -19.05 -15.33
N GLY A 167 -26.44 -19.60 -14.48
CA GLY A 167 -26.82 -20.25 -13.22
C GLY A 167 -27.65 -19.34 -12.30
N PHE A 168 -27.24 -18.08 -12.18
CA PHE A 168 -27.96 -17.06 -11.41
C PHE A 168 -29.37 -16.76 -11.98
N SER A 169 -29.48 -16.64 -13.30
CA SER A 169 -30.76 -16.44 -13.98
C SER A 169 -31.72 -17.62 -13.76
N ARG A 170 -31.20 -18.85 -13.64
CA ARG A 170 -31.98 -20.06 -13.38
C ARG A 170 -32.51 -20.11 -11.96
N GLN A 171 -31.66 -19.79 -10.99
CA GLN A 171 -32.00 -19.82 -9.58
C GLN A 171 -33.02 -18.73 -9.21
N THR A 172 -32.83 -17.51 -9.74
CA THR A 172 -33.74 -16.37 -9.49
C THR A 172 -35.14 -16.63 -10.05
N VAL A 173 -35.27 -17.25 -11.21
CA VAL A 173 -36.57 -17.61 -11.79
C VAL A 173 -37.26 -18.71 -10.97
N ALA A 174 -36.50 -19.70 -10.49
CA ALA A 174 -37.05 -20.77 -9.65
C ALA A 174 -37.66 -20.20 -8.35
N ILE A 175 -36.95 -19.26 -7.71
CA ILE A 175 -37.39 -18.60 -6.48
C ILE A 175 -38.64 -17.74 -6.72
N LEU A 176 -38.65 -16.92 -7.77
CA LEU A 176 -39.81 -16.07 -8.07
C LEU A 176 -41.08 -16.88 -8.36
N ARG A 177 -40.92 -18.03 -9.04
CA ARG A 177 -42.03 -18.98 -9.30
C ARG A 177 -42.50 -19.69 -8.04
N GLU A 178 -41.57 -20.15 -7.19
CA GLU A 178 -41.90 -20.83 -5.94
C GLU A 178 -42.65 -19.89 -4.96
N GLN A 179 -42.33 -18.61 -4.97
CA GLN A 179 -42.98 -17.60 -4.13
C GLN A 179 -44.23 -16.97 -4.75
N ASN A 180 -44.71 -17.47 -5.90
CA ASN A 180 -45.84 -16.93 -6.66
C ASN A 180 -45.75 -15.41 -6.91
N VAL A 181 -44.53 -14.90 -7.15
CA VAL A 181 -44.33 -13.49 -7.49
C VAL A 181 -44.53 -13.32 -8.99
N GLU A 182 -45.49 -12.49 -9.40
CA GLU A 182 -45.62 -12.10 -10.80
C GLU A 182 -44.48 -11.14 -11.18
N PHE A 183 -43.68 -11.52 -12.19
CA PHE A 183 -42.59 -10.72 -12.71
C PHE A 183 -42.58 -10.74 -14.25
N THR A 184 -42.11 -9.66 -14.86
CA THR A 184 -41.71 -9.63 -16.26
C THR A 184 -40.20 -9.78 -16.37
N HIS A 185 -39.67 -10.05 -17.56
CA HIS A 185 -38.24 -10.22 -17.77
C HIS A 185 -37.73 -9.47 -18.99
N PHE A 186 -36.44 -9.15 -18.99
CA PHE A 186 -35.72 -8.61 -20.13
C PHE A 186 -34.42 -9.42 -20.31
N ASP A 187 -34.22 -9.99 -21.50
CA ASP A 187 -32.99 -10.72 -21.82
C ASP A 187 -31.88 -9.73 -22.22
N ILE A 188 -30.94 -9.50 -21.31
CA ILE A 188 -29.86 -8.53 -21.51
C ILE A 188 -28.88 -8.94 -22.62
N LEU A 189 -28.91 -10.20 -23.08
CA LEU A 189 -28.07 -10.66 -24.19
C LEU A 189 -28.61 -10.22 -25.55
N THR A 190 -29.83 -9.70 -25.61
CA THR A 190 -30.48 -9.28 -26.85
C THR A 190 -30.25 -7.81 -27.17
N ASP A 191 -29.73 -7.03 -26.21
CA ASP A 191 -29.51 -5.59 -26.35
C ASP A 191 -28.28 -5.12 -25.57
N GLU A 192 -27.18 -4.90 -26.30
CA GLU A 192 -25.88 -4.55 -25.72
C GLU A 192 -25.89 -3.12 -25.12
N SER A 193 -26.75 -2.22 -25.60
CA SER A 193 -26.85 -0.84 -25.11
C SER A 193 -27.56 -0.77 -23.75
N VAL A 194 -28.63 -1.56 -23.56
CA VAL A 194 -29.28 -1.73 -22.25
C VAL A 194 -28.31 -2.42 -21.28
N ARG A 195 -27.59 -3.45 -21.75
CA ARG A 195 -26.58 -4.14 -20.95
C ARG A 195 -25.51 -3.19 -20.41
N GLN A 196 -24.94 -2.31 -21.24
CA GLN A 196 -23.96 -1.31 -20.81
C GLN A 196 -24.56 -0.21 -19.92
N GLY A 197 -25.73 0.33 -20.28
CA GLY A 197 -26.39 1.40 -19.51
C GLY A 197 -26.82 0.99 -18.09
N THR A 198 -27.00 -0.31 -17.83
CA THR A 198 -27.29 -0.84 -16.49
C THR A 198 -26.10 -0.70 -15.54
N PHE A 199 -24.87 -0.64 -16.05
CA PHE A 199 -23.65 -0.48 -15.27
C PHE A 199 -23.31 0.98 -14.95
N GLU A 200 -23.67 1.93 -15.81
CA GLU A 200 -23.29 3.34 -15.67
C GLU A 200 -24.19 4.17 -14.73
N GLN A 201 -25.48 3.82 -14.57
CA GLN A 201 -26.42 4.57 -13.71
C GLN A 201 -26.30 4.29 -12.18
N GLY A 202 -25.20 3.69 -11.70
CA GLY A 202 -24.85 3.73 -10.28
C GLY A 202 -25.82 3.04 -9.31
N THR A 203 -26.68 2.13 -9.77
CA THR A 203 -27.44 1.26 -8.87
C THR A 203 -26.65 -0.02 -8.63
N LYS A 204 -25.90 -0.06 -7.53
CA LYS A 204 -25.36 -1.31 -6.99
C LYS A 204 -26.51 -2.31 -6.87
N LEU A 205 -26.45 -3.40 -7.64
CA LEU A 205 -27.19 -4.64 -7.37
C LEU A 205 -26.61 -5.26 -6.10
N VAL A 206 -26.95 -4.66 -4.96
CA VAL A 206 -26.98 -5.33 -3.66
C VAL A 206 -28.45 -5.55 -3.36
N PRO A 207 -28.85 -6.71 -2.85
CA PRO A 207 -30.26 -6.98 -2.70
C PRO A 207 -30.77 -5.99 -1.56
N PHE A 208 -31.98 -5.36 -1.58
CA PHE A 208 -32.69 -4.80 -0.34
C PHE A 208 -34.21 -5.12 -0.13
N ILE A 209 -34.70 -6.06 0.77
CA ILE A 209 -36.15 -6.37 1.08
C ILE A 209 -36.57 -5.27 2.02
N CYS A 210 -37.50 -4.40 1.63
CA CYS A 210 -38.24 -3.62 2.61
C CYS A 210 -39.72 -3.74 2.28
N THR A 211 -40.56 -4.08 3.26
CA THR A 211 -42.02 -4.03 3.21
C THR A 211 -42.51 -2.95 4.17
N GLN A 212 -43.53 -2.18 3.77
CA GLN A 212 -44.17 -1.16 4.62
C GLN A 212 -45.47 -1.67 5.25
N PHE A 213 -45.71 -1.40 6.54
CA PHE A 213 -47.05 -1.40 7.14
C PHE A 213 -47.28 -0.22 8.12
N ARG A 214 -48.55 0.20 8.21
CA ARG A 214 -49.10 1.41 8.86
C ARG A 214 -49.63 1.09 10.29
N GLN A 215 -49.57 2.07 11.21
CA GLN A 215 -49.98 1.99 12.64
C GLN A 215 -51.50 1.90 12.92
N LYS A 216 -51.88 1.30 14.07
CA LYS A 216 -52.74 1.91 15.13
C LYS A 216 -52.80 1.10 16.47
N SER A 217 -52.57 1.83 17.58
CA SER A 217 -52.93 1.74 19.02
C SER A 217 -53.57 0.49 19.70
N GLU A 218 -53.04 0.05 20.88
CA GLU A 218 -53.69 0.00 22.24
C GLU A 218 -52.88 -0.84 23.30
N THR A 219 -53.18 -0.64 24.59
CA THR A 219 -52.46 -0.97 25.87
C THR A 219 -52.69 -2.39 26.48
N PRO A 220 -51.98 -2.83 27.57
CA PRO A 220 -51.65 -4.26 27.85
C PRO A 220 -52.30 -4.92 29.09
N THR A 221 -52.28 -6.27 29.15
CA THR A 221 -52.40 -7.15 30.36
C THR A 221 -51.71 -8.52 30.05
N SER A 222 -50.62 -8.92 30.73
CA SER A 222 -50.44 -9.77 31.95
C SER A 222 -50.38 -11.31 31.73
N ASP A 223 -49.30 -11.90 32.29
CA ASP A 223 -49.14 -13.26 32.85
C ASP A 223 -48.62 -14.50 32.05
N CYS A 224 -47.67 -15.18 32.74
CA CYS A 224 -47.45 -16.63 32.89
C CYS A 224 -46.37 -17.42 32.09
N SER A 225 -45.33 -17.81 32.87
CA SER A 225 -44.74 -19.15 33.13
C SER A 225 -43.98 -19.97 32.07
N VAL A 226 -42.90 -20.57 32.57
CA VAL A 226 -41.86 -21.43 31.99
C VAL A 226 -42.31 -22.89 31.86
N GLU A 227 -41.89 -23.60 30.79
CA GLU A 227 -41.56 -25.03 30.85
C GLU A 227 -40.58 -25.48 29.76
N SER A 228 -39.84 -26.54 30.07
CA SER A 228 -38.57 -27.03 29.50
C SER A 228 -38.70 -28.02 28.33
N GLY A 229 -37.76 -28.00 27.38
CA GLY A 229 -37.56 -29.06 26.35
C GLY A 229 -36.23 -28.93 25.59
N ARG A 230 -35.58 -30.07 25.31
CA ARG A 230 -34.20 -30.29 24.80
C ARG A 230 -33.95 -29.86 23.32
N PRO A 231 -32.68 -29.77 22.85
CA PRO A 231 -32.29 -29.02 21.67
C PRO A 231 -32.45 -29.83 20.36
N TYR A 232 -32.82 -29.14 19.29
CA TYR A 232 -32.63 -29.58 17.90
C TYR A 232 -31.58 -28.67 17.25
N GLU A 233 -30.56 -29.27 16.64
CA GLU A 233 -29.64 -28.67 15.68
C GLU A 233 -30.33 -28.43 14.34
N LEU A 234 -29.95 -27.36 13.64
CA LEU A 234 -29.91 -27.09 12.18
C LEU A 234 -29.72 -25.56 12.02
N SER A 235 -28.52 -25.08 11.69
CA SER A 235 -27.93 -24.91 10.35
C SER A 235 -28.46 -23.68 9.58
N GLU A 236 -27.51 -22.79 9.28
CA GLU A 236 -27.43 -21.86 8.14
C GLU A 236 -28.48 -20.75 7.95
N GLN A 237 -27.91 -19.55 7.91
CA GLN A 237 -28.49 -18.26 7.58
C GLN A 237 -28.69 -18.15 6.06
N HIS A 238 -29.81 -17.59 5.61
CA HIS A 238 -29.94 -17.03 4.25
C HIS A 238 -30.70 -15.70 4.33
N LEU A 239 -30.06 -14.61 3.88
CA LEU A 239 -30.66 -13.27 3.79
C LEU A 239 -30.86 -12.92 2.30
N PHE A 240 -32.11 -12.62 1.91
CA PHE A 240 -32.53 -12.15 0.58
C PHE A 240 -32.98 -10.70 0.63
N TYR A 241 -33.27 -10.12 -0.55
CA TYR A 241 -33.72 -8.74 -0.61
C TYR A 241 -34.57 -8.25 -1.88
N VAL A 242 -35.49 -7.26 -1.74
CA VAL A 242 -36.72 -6.78 -2.52
C VAL A 242 -37.20 -5.32 -2.15
N THR A 243 -37.03 -4.28 -2.96
CA THR A 243 -37.24 -2.90 -2.44
C THR A 243 -38.72 -2.49 -2.21
N SER A 244 -39.03 -1.77 -1.12
CA SER A 244 -40.24 -0.90 -0.99
C SER A 244 -40.03 0.29 -0.02
N ARG A 245 -40.91 1.30 -0.05
CA ARG A 245 -40.72 2.67 0.51
C ARG A 245 -41.36 2.90 1.92
N ILE A 246 -40.60 3.47 2.89
CA ILE A 246 -40.88 4.39 4.10
C ILE A 246 -41.25 3.83 5.55
N PRO A 247 -41.37 4.60 6.68
CA PRO A 247 -40.49 4.63 7.88
C PRO A 247 -40.99 4.03 9.25
N PHE A 248 -40.06 3.88 10.21
CA PHE A 248 -40.08 3.26 11.57
C PHE A 248 -41.14 3.71 12.62
N ARG A 249 -41.64 2.76 13.46
CA ARG A 249 -41.75 2.87 14.96
C ARG A 249 -42.21 1.57 15.71
N ARG A 250 -41.33 1.09 16.62
CA ARG A 250 -41.46 0.30 17.89
C ARG A 250 -42.19 -1.07 17.96
N LEU A 251 -41.42 -2.12 18.29
CA LEU A 251 -41.68 -3.00 19.46
C LEU A 251 -40.35 -3.61 19.99
N ARG A 252 -40.22 -3.74 21.31
CA ARG A 252 -39.07 -4.30 22.04
C ARG A 252 -39.25 -5.82 22.21
N VAL A 253 -38.19 -6.58 21.90
CA VAL A 253 -37.83 -7.82 22.60
C VAL A 253 -36.52 -7.53 23.33
N VAL A 254 -36.53 -7.70 24.65
CA VAL A 254 -35.42 -7.63 25.61
C VAL A 254 -35.17 -9.10 26.00
N SER A 255 -34.00 -9.74 26.02
CA SER A 255 -32.57 -9.44 25.94
C SER A 255 -31.91 -10.72 25.33
N PHE A 256 -30.69 -10.77 24.81
CA PHE A 256 -29.49 -9.97 25.07
C PHE A 256 -28.84 -9.58 23.74
N HIS A 257 -28.76 -8.27 23.48
CA HIS A 257 -27.79 -7.70 22.56
C HIS A 257 -27.14 -6.53 23.30
N PHE A 258 -25.83 -6.59 23.44
CA PHE A 258 -25.04 -5.42 23.81
C PHE A 258 -25.31 -4.34 22.76
N ALA A 259 -25.88 -3.23 23.22
CA ALA A 259 -26.15 -2.07 22.38
C ALA A 259 -24.82 -1.48 21.90
N ILE A 260 -24.52 -1.59 20.61
CA ILE A 260 -23.59 -0.68 19.96
C ILE A 260 -24.45 0.40 19.32
N ASN A 261 -24.29 1.62 19.83
CA ASN A 261 -24.99 2.82 19.40
C ASN A 261 -24.84 3.05 17.88
N SER A 262 -25.92 3.57 17.29
CA SER A 262 -26.01 4.26 15.99
C SER A 262 -24.73 4.30 15.15
N VAL A 263 -24.67 3.52 14.08
CA VAL A 263 -23.70 3.72 13.00
C VAL A 263 -23.99 5.09 12.39
N ALA A 264 -23.12 6.05 12.68
CA ALA A 264 -23.06 7.32 11.98
C ALA A 264 -22.90 7.05 10.47
N PRO A 265 -23.42 7.91 9.57
CA PRO A 265 -23.17 7.76 8.14
C PRO A 265 -21.67 7.58 7.88
N GLU A 266 -21.30 6.73 6.92
CA GLU A 266 -19.90 6.60 6.47
C GLU A 266 -19.40 7.99 6.04
N ILE A 267 -18.70 8.67 6.95
CA ILE A 267 -18.01 9.92 6.64
C ILE A 267 -16.84 9.53 5.74
N GLY A 268 -17.00 9.71 4.43
CA GLY A 268 -15.89 9.66 3.49
C GLY A 268 -14.98 10.87 3.70
N PHE A 269 -13.67 10.65 3.74
CA PHE A 269 -12.69 11.73 3.73
C PHE A 269 -12.25 11.95 2.28
N PRO A 270 -12.55 13.11 1.66
CA PRO A 270 -12.20 13.36 0.27
C PRO A 270 -10.71 13.10 -0.01
N GLY A 271 -10.41 12.40 -1.10
CA GLY A 271 -9.03 12.06 -1.49
C GLY A 271 -8.39 10.89 -0.73
N LEU A 272 -9.07 10.30 0.26
CA LEU A 272 -8.58 9.13 0.99
C LEU A 272 -9.42 7.87 0.70
N PRO A 273 -8.82 6.67 0.79
CA PRO A 273 -9.57 5.41 0.65
C PRO A 273 -10.69 5.27 1.69
N PRO A 274 -11.72 4.43 1.45
CA PRO A 274 -12.80 4.21 2.40
C PRO A 274 -12.29 3.79 3.78
N LEU A 275 -12.87 4.38 4.83
CA LEU A 275 -12.58 4.03 6.22
C LEU A 275 -13.73 3.20 6.80
N HIS A 276 -13.48 1.92 7.03
CA HIS A 276 -14.46 0.99 7.58
C HIS A 276 -14.50 1.03 9.12
N THR A 277 -15.46 0.31 9.70
CA THR A 277 -15.50 -0.07 11.13
C THR A 277 -15.29 -1.57 11.23
N GLY A 278 -14.74 -2.03 12.35
CA GLY A 278 -14.45 -3.45 12.57
C GLY A 278 -12.98 -3.70 12.90
N THR A 279 -12.64 -4.96 13.12
CA THR A 279 -11.27 -5.37 13.43
C THR A 279 -10.45 -5.60 12.16
N THR A 280 -9.12 -5.61 12.28
CA THR A 280 -8.21 -5.99 11.18
C THR A 280 -8.55 -7.39 10.62
N ASP A 281 -8.87 -8.35 11.50
CA ASP A 281 -9.19 -9.72 11.09
C ASP A 281 -10.51 -9.77 10.30
N GLU A 282 -11.52 -8.97 10.66
CA GLU A 282 -12.76 -8.84 9.87
C GLU A 282 -12.48 -8.25 8.49
N ILE A 283 -11.65 -7.22 8.38
CA ILE A 283 -11.26 -6.63 7.10
C ILE A 283 -10.52 -7.66 6.23
N ILE A 284 -9.55 -8.38 6.81
CA ILE A 284 -8.80 -9.43 6.10
C ILE A 284 -9.76 -10.53 5.63
N ASN A 285 -10.57 -11.09 6.53
CA ASN A 285 -11.47 -12.19 6.21
C ASN A 285 -12.50 -11.79 5.14
N ASN A 286 -13.05 -10.57 5.20
CA ASN A 286 -14.01 -10.12 4.19
C ASN A 286 -13.38 -9.97 2.80
N ASN A 287 -12.16 -9.43 2.71
CA ASN A 287 -11.47 -9.27 1.43
C ASN A 287 -10.94 -10.62 0.91
N VAL A 288 -10.47 -11.51 1.78
CA VAL A 288 -10.09 -12.88 1.38
C VAL A 288 -11.30 -13.71 0.96
N ALA A 289 -12.43 -13.62 1.66
CA ALA A 289 -13.69 -14.25 1.23
C ALA A 289 -14.05 -13.81 -0.18
N LYS A 290 -14.09 -12.49 -0.40
CA LYS A 290 -14.35 -11.91 -1.72
C LYS A 290 -13.40 -12.48 -2.77
N ALA A 291 -12.10 -12.51 -2.48
CA ALA A 291 -11.12 -13.03 -3.42
C ALA A 291 -11.27 -14.54 -3.69
N LEU A 292 -11.70 -15.34 -2.72
CA LEU A 292 -11.96 -16.76 -2.92
C LEU A 292 -13.21 -17.01 -3.79
N TYR A 293 -14.23 -16.16 -3.70
CA TYR A 293 -15.47 -16.28 -4.50
C TYR A 293 -15.34 -15.67 -5.91
N ASP A 294 -14.66 -14.53 -6.05
CA ASP A 294 -14.60 -13.78 -7.32
C ASP A 294 -13.63 -14.38 -8.35
N THR A 295 -12.90 -15.46 -8.02
CA THR A 295 -12.05 -16.19 -9.00
C THR A 295 -12.83 -16.86 -10.13
N GLU A 296 -14.17 -16.92 -10.05
CA GLU A 296 -15.02 -17.43 -11.13
C GLU A 296 -15.38 -16.38 -12.20
N ASP A 297 -15.20 -15.07 -11.93
CA ASP A 297 -15.69 -13.96 -12.79
C ASP A 297 -14.61 -13.28 -13.67
N GLU A 298 -13.44 -13.90 -13.86
CA GLU A 298 -12.35 -13.44 -14.75
C GLU A 298 -11.80 -12.01 -14.47
N GLU A 299 -12.04 -11.42 -13.29
CA GLU A 299 -11.37 -10.16 -12.93
C GLU A 299 -9.87 -10.40 -12.68
N PRO A 300 -8.97 -9.69 -13.37
CA PRO A 300 -7.53 -9.87 -13.17
C PRO A 300 -7.09 -9.33 -11.80
N ASN A 301 -6.21 -10.07 -11.12
CA ASN A 301 -5.56 -9.70 -9.84
C ASN A 301 -6.50 -9.58 -8.62
N VAL A 302 -7.60 -10.33 -8.59
CA VAL A 302 -8.50 -10.41 -7.44
C VAL A 302 -7.78 -10.91 -6.18
N GLU A 303 -6.79 -11.77 -6.35
CA GLU A 303 -6.00 -12.41 -5.31
C GLU A 303 -4.81 -11.57 -4.80
N ARG A 304 -4.72 -10.30 -5.20
CA ARG A 304 -3.58 -9.43 -4.88
C ARG A 304 -3.39 -9.26 -3.36
N ALA A 305 -2.13 -9.26 -2.93
CA ALA A 305 -1.77 -8.95 -1.56
C ALA A 305 -2.25 -7.55 -1.13
N PHE A 306 -2.66 -7.43 0.13
CA PHE A 306 -3.16 -6.19 0.68
C PHE A 306 -2.89 -6.08 2.19
N PHE A 307 -2.77 -4.84 2.65
CA PHE A 307 -2.72 -4.49 4.06
C PHE A 307 -4.12 -4.23 4.61
N ALA A 308 -4.33 -4.57 5.86
CA ALA A 308 -5.41 -4.05 6.69
C ALA A 308 -4.82 -3.19 7.81
N ALA A 309 -5.24 -1.93 7.90
CA ALA A 309 -4.72 -0.92 8.83
C ALA A 309 -5.78 -0.49 9.84
N ASP A 310 -5.50 -0.65 11.13
CA ASP A 310 -6.36 -0.24 12.24
C ASP A 310 -5.86 1.05 12.90
N LEU A 311 -6.52 2.16 12.55
CA LEU A 311 -6.19 3.49 13.05
C LEU A 311 -6.47 3.66 14.55
N SER A 312 -7.31 2.81 15.16
CA SER A 312 -7.52 2.86 16.61
C SER A 312 -6.26 2.45 17.37
N LYS A 313 -5.42 1.59 16.80
CA LYS A 313 -4.14 1.22 17.42
C LYS A 313 -3.16 2.39 17.45
N VAL A 314 -3.14 3.23 16.41
CA VAL A 314 -2.34 4.47 16.39
C VAL A 314 -2.80 5.43 17.48
N LEU A 315 -4.13 5.61 17.64
CA LEU A 315 -4.72 6.40 18.72
C LEU A 315 -4.32 5.85 20.10
N LEU A 316 -4.45 4.54 20.32
CA LEU A 316 -4.11 3.91 21.60
C LEU A 316 -2.62 4.05 21.95
N GLN A 317 -1.73 3.95 20.96
CA GLN A 317 -0.30 4.21 21.16
C GLN A 317 -0.05 5.68 21.51
N HIS A 318 -0.78 6.62 20.92
CA HIS A 318 -0.72 8.04 21.31
C HIS A 318 -1.13 8.25 22.78
N GLU A 319 -2.26 7.69 23.20
CA GLU A 319 -2.73 7.79 24.58
C GLU A 319 -1.75 7.13 25.57
N ARG A 320 -1.18 5.98 25.18
CA ARG A 320 -0.14 5.30 25.95
C ARG A 320 1.12 6.15 26.05
N TRP A 321 1.53 6.82 24.98
CA TRP A 321 2.64 7.78 24.99
C TRP A 321 2.42 8.89 26.01
N LEU A 322 1.27 9.58 25.94
CA LEU A 322 0.97 10.70 26.85
C LEU A 322 0.93 10.26 28.32
N ARG A 323 0.41 9.05 28.59
CA ARG A 323 0.36 8.47 29.94
C ARG A 323 1.76 8.13 30.47
N CYS A 324 2.60 7.51 29.64
CA CYS A 324 3.91 7.03 30.05
C CYS A 324 5.01 8.09 29.96
N LEU A 325 4.92 9.07 29.07
CA LEU A 325 5.93 10.12 28.92
C LEU A 325 5.30 11.52 29.04
N PRO A 326 4.67 11.85 30.18
CA PRO A 326 4.09 13.17 30.36
C PRO A 326 5.18 14.24 30.29
N GLY A 327 4.99 15.22 29.41
CA GLY A 327 5.95 16.31 29.17
C GLY A 327 7.05 15.99 28.15
N VAL A 328 7.00 14.84 27.48
CA VAL A 328 7.83 14.56 26.28
C VAL A 328 6.91 14.57 25.06
N GLU A 329 7.09 15.55 24.18
CA GLU A 329 6.25 15.71 22.99
C GLU A 329 6.70 14.74 21.88
N PRO A 330 5.80 13.90 21.34
CA PRO A 330 6.13 13.01 20.25
C PRO A 330 6.18 13.76 18.91
N PHE A 331 7.29 13.63 18.20
CA PHE A 331 7.48 14.02 16.82
C PHE A 331 7.54 12.76 15.96
N TYR A 332 6.45 12.46 15.24
CA TYR A 332 6.38 11.21 14.49
C TYR A 332 7.41 11.17 13.36
N ALA A 333 8.24 10.11 13.33
CA ALA A 333 9.24 9.91 12.28
C ALA A 333 8.57 9.46 10.97
N VAL A 334 8.31 10.41 10.05
CA VAL A 334 7.50 10.20 8.83
C VAL A 334 8.03 9.04 7.98
N LYS A 335 9.36 8.95 7.83
CA LYS A 335 10.08 7.86 7.15
C LYS A 335 9.70 6.44 7.59
N CYS A 336 9.12 6.26 8.78
CA CYS A 336 8.71 4.95 9.28
C CYS A 336 7.50 4.39 8.52
N ASN A 337 6.52 5.25 8.25
CA ASN A 337 5.34 4.96 7.45
C ASN A 337 4.66 6.30 7.09
N PRO A 338 4.79 6.79 5.85
CA PRO A 338 4.23 8.06 5.40
C PRO A 338 2.76 7.95 4.96
N ASP A 339 2.02 6.94 5.45
CA ASP A 339 0.62 6.71 5.15
C ASP A 339 -0.26 7.94 5.46
N PRO A 340 -1.14 8.35 4.51
CA PRO A 340 -1.88 9.60 4.66
C PRO A 340 -2.89 9.58 5.81
N TYR A 341 -3.49 8.43 6.14
CA TYR A 341 -4.38 8.32 7.29
C TYR A 341 -3.60 8.39 8.60
N VAL A 342 -2.43 7.76 8.68
CA VAL A 342 -1.54 7.85 9.84
C VAL A 342 -1.12 9.30 10.09
N LEU A 343 -0.60 9.98 9.06
CA LEU A 343 -0.13 11.36 9.20
C LEU A 343 -1.27 12.31 9.55
N ARG A 344 -2.45 12.15 8.92
CA ARG A 344 -3.64 12.96 9.22
C ARG A 344 -4.12 12.75 10.65
N LEU A 345 -4.19 11.49 11.12
CA LEU A 345 -4.61 11.19 12.48
C LEU A 345 -3.63 11.76 13.51
N LEU A 346 -2.32 11.54 13.34
CA LEU A 346 -1.31 12.06 14.27
C LEU A 346 -1.26 13.60 14.28
N SER A 347 -1.48 14.24 13.11
CA SER A 347 -1.65 15.69 13.02
C SER A 347 -2.83 16.18 13.87
N ALA A 348 -3.99 15.52 13.75
CA ALA A 348 -5.20 15.84 14.52
C ALA A 348 -5.02 15.61 16.04
N LEU A 349 -4.22 14.62 16.42
CA LEU A 349 -3.88 14.32 17.82
C LEU A 349 -2.83 15.29 18.40
N GLY A 350 -2.24 16.15 17.57
CA GLY A 350 -1.34 17.21 18.01
C GLY A 350 0.15 16.85 18.03
N THR A 351 0.57 15.73 17.42
CA THR A 351 1.99 15.34 17.39
C THR A 351 2.85 16.30 16.56
N GLY A 352 4.14 16.42 16.86
CA GLY A 352 5.09 16.94 15.89
C GLY A 352 5.38 15.92 14.78
N PHE A 353 6.27 16.29 13.85
CA PHE A 353 6.79 15.42 12.80
C PHE A 353 8.30 15.58 12.64
N ASP A 354 9.01 14.47 12.72
CA ASP A 354 10.41 14.34 12.30
C ASP A 354 10.42 14.02 10.81
N CYS A 355 10.92 14.98 10.03
CA CYS A 355 11.08 14.86 8.58
C CYS A 355 12.57 14.78 8.21
N ALA A 356 12.91 13.92 7.25
CA ALA A 356 14.26 13.67 6.77
C ALA A 356 14.53 14.19 5.34
N SER A 357 13.50 14.69 4.65
CA SER A 357 13.60 15.18 3.27
C SER A 357 12.61 16.31 2.97
N HIS A 358 12.81 16.99 1.84
CA HIS A 358 11.83 17.95 1.32
C HIS A 358 10.47 17.28 1.08
N GLY A 359 10.43 16.05 0.55
CA GLY A 359 9.17 15.36 0.26
C GLY A 359 8.31 15.18 1.52
N GLU A 360 8.94 14.73 2.61
CA GLU A 360 8.26 14.56 3.90
C GLU A 360 7.79 15.89 4.50
N ILE A 361 8.63 16.95 4.42
CA ILE A 361 8.23 18.30 4.86
C ILE A 361 7.00 18.77 4.06
N SER A 362 7.01 18.64 2.74
CA SER A 362 5.89 19.06 1.89
C SER A 362 4.62 18.27 2.18
N GLN A 363 4.73 16.95 2.40
CA GLN A 363 3.60 16.10 2.75
C GLN A 363 2.96 16.54 4.07
N VAL A 364 3.77 16.77 5.12
CA VAL A 364 3.28 17.21 6.43
C VAL A 364 2.69 18.62 6.38
N LEU A 365 3.31 19.56 5.67
CA LEU A 365 2.77 20.90 5.47
C LEU A 365 1.46 20.89 4.65
N GLY A 366 1.31 19.96 3.70
CA GLY A 366 0.08 19.76 2.93
C GLY A 366 -1.14 19.39 3.81
N LEU A 367 -0.90 18.82 4.99
CA LEU A 367 -1.92 18.55 6.01
C LEU A 367 -2.32 19.80 6.82
N GLY A 368 -1.72 20.96 6.56
CA GLY A 368 -1.93 22.19 7.33
C GLY A 368 -1.22 22.22 8.67
N VAL A 369 -0.20 21.37 8.87
CA VAL A 369 0.61 21.37 10.09
C VAL A 369 1.45 22.64 10.15
N ASP A 370 1.47 23.29 11.31
CA ASP A 370 2.31 24.46 11.54
C ASP A 370 3.80 24.07 11.45
N PRO A 371 4.65 24.83 10.73
CA PRO A 371 6.07 24.53 10.59
C PRO A 371 6.83 24.37 11.92
N SER A 372 6.37 24.99 13.01
CA SER A 372 6.97 24.83 14.35
C SER A 372 6.79 23.44 14.97
N ARG A 373 5.87 22.63 14.41
CA ARG A 373 5.67 21.20 14.72
C ARG A 373 6.51 20.29 13.82
N ILE A 374 7.45 20.82 13.04
CA ILE A 374 8.36 20.03 12.20
C ILE A 374 9.80 20.21 12.70
N ILE A 375 10.50 19.09 12.89
CA ILE A 375 11.96 19.06 13.01
C ILE A 375 12.54 18.40 11.76
N PHE A 376 13.49 19.08 11.09
CA PHE A 376 14.23 18.49 9.98
C PHE A 376 15.44 17.72 10.53
N ALA A 377 15.20 16.51 11.03
CA ALA A 377 16.17 15.75 11.83
C ALA A 377 17.15 14.87 11.02
N ASN A 378 17.37 15.19 9.74
CA ASN A 378 18.47 14.63 8.97
C ASN A 378 19.77 15.42 9.25
N PRO A 379 20.83 14.83 9.81
CA PRO A 379 22.06 15.55 10.12
C PRO A 379 22.85 16.00 8.89
N CYS A 380 22.64 15.36 7.72
CA CYS A 380 23.41 15.57 6.49
C CYS A 380 22.48 15.93 5.31
N LYS A 381 22.17 17.21 5.13
CA LYS A 381 21.10 17.67 4.22
C LYS A 381 21.62 18.17 2.87
N ALA A 382 20.88 17.97 1.78
CA ALA A 382 21.19 18.70 0.55
C ALA A 382 21.00 20.22 0.74
N THR A 383 21.87 21.05 0.16
CA THR A 383 21.75 22.52 0.29
C THR A 383 20.40 23.03 -0.24
N SER A 384 19.87 22.43 -1.31
CA SER A 384 18.54 22.73 -1.84
C SER A 384 17.44 22.47 -0.81
N PHE A 385 17.55 21.39 -0.02
CA PHE A 385 16.57 21.04 1.00
C PHE A 385 16.62 22.01 2.19
N VAL A 386 17.82 22.44 2.59
CA VAL A 386 17.97 23.49 3.62
C VAL A 386 17.32 24.80 3.17
N ARG A 387 17.50 25.20 1.91
CA ARG A 387 16.82 26.39 1.35
C ARG A 387 15.31 26.22 1.30
N HIS A 388 14.82 25.02 0.97
CA HIS A 388 13.39 24.75 0.95
C HIS A 388 12.80 24.83 2.36
N ALA A 389 13.42 24.20 3.35
CA ALA A 389 13.01 24.31 4.76
C ALA A 389 12.91 25.77 5.21
N ALA A 390 13.91 26.61 4.86
CA ALA A 390 13.88 28.05 5.12
C ALA A 390 12.69 28.77 4.48
N LYS A 391 12.40 28.47 3.20
CA LYS A 391 11.27 29.07 2.46
C LYS A 391 9.92 28.66 3.05
N SER A 392 9.83 27.43 3.56
CA SER A 392 8.62 26.86 4.14
C SER A 392 8.45 27.16 5.63
N GLY A 393 9.36 27.94 6.23
CA GLY A 393 9.31 28.33 7.65
C GLY A 393 9.70 27.21 8.62
N VAL A 394 10.30 26.12 8.14
CA VAL A 394 10.80 25.03 8.98
C VAL A 394 12.21 25.40 9.46
N ASP A 395 12.27 25.90 10.70
CA ASP A 395 13.50 26.44 11.28
C ASP A 395 14.31 25.42 12.09
N MET A 396 13.65 24.44 12.72
CA MET A 396 14.32 23.47 13.60
C MET A 396 14.98 22.37 12.78
N MET A 397 16.29 22.17 12.94
CA MET A 397 17.03 21.13 12.20
C MET A 397 18.25 20.61 12.95
N THR A 398 18.63 19.36 12.69
CA THR A 398 19.78 18.73 13.33
C THR A 398 21.08 18.95 12.55
N PHE A 399 22.22 18.82 13.23
CA PHE A 399 23.54 18.74 12.62
C PHE A 399 24.51 17.95 13.53
N ASP A 400 25.56 17.37 12.97
CA ASP A 400 26.60 16.66 13.73
C ASP A 400 28.02 16.86 13.19
N ASN A 401 28.19 17.73 12.19
CA ASN A 401 29.46 17.98 11.54
C ASN A 401 29.61 19.46 11.12
N GLN A 402 30.85 19.86 10.88
CA GLN A 402 31.19 21.26 10.60
C GLN A 402 30.74 21.74 9.22
N ASP A 403 30.79 20.88 8.18
CA ASP A 403 30.36 21.25 6.83
C ASP A 403 28.85 21.54 6.76
N GLU A 404 28.07 20.85 7.59
CA GLU A 404 26.66 21.14 7.78
C GLU A 404 26.43 22.57 8.28
N LEU A 405 27.25 23.05 9.22
CA LEU A 405 27.17 24.42 9.74
C LEU A 405 27.46 25.46 8.65
N PHE A 406 28.51 25.26 7.85
CA PHE A 406 28.82 26.18 6.74
C PHE A 406 27.68 26.24 5.72
N LYS A 407 27.10 25.08 5.40
CA LYS A 407 25.95 24.99 4.49
C LYS A 407 24.73 25.73 5.05
N ILE A 408 24.41 25.52 6.33
CA ILE A 408 23.27 26.16 6.98
C ILE A 408 23.48 27.67 7.10
N ALA A 409 24.66 28.14 7.51
CA ALA A 409 24.98 29.57 7.60
C ALA A 409 24.70 30.31 6.28
N ARG A 410 24.96 29.65 5.14
CA ARG A 410 24.68 30.21 3.81
C ARG A 410 23.21 30.10 3.38
N ALA A 411 22.55 28.99 3.71
CA ALA A 411 21.25 28.64 3.13
C ALA A 411 20.04 28.94 4.03
N HIS A 412 20.21 28.88 5.35
CA HIS A 412 19.20 29.15 6.37
C HIS A 412 19.85 29.73 7.64
N PRO A 413 20.37 30.97 7.61
CA PRO A 413 21.10 31.56 8.74
C PRO A 413 20.24 31.80 10.00
N LYS A 414 18.91 31.67 9.92
CA LYS A 414 17.99 31.82 11.05
C LYS A 414 17.56 30.49 11.67
N ALA A 415 18.06 29.36 11.15
CA ALA A 415 17.74 28.03 11.63
C ALA A 415 18.02 27.90 13.14
N LYS A 416 17.18 27.09 13.79
CA LYS A 416 17.32 26.68 15.19
C LYS A 416 17.96 25.31 15.23
N LEU A 417 19.23 25.27 15.60
CA LEU A 417 20.06 24.08 15.43
C LEU A 417 20.05 23.19 16.67
N VAL A 418 20.00 21.89 16.42
CA VAL A 418 20.04 20.85 17.43
C VAL A 418 21.26 19.98 17.14
N VAL A 419 22.25 19.97 18.04
CA VAL A 419 23.44 19.13 17.84
C VAL A 419 23.08 17.68 18.13
N ARG A 420 23.25 16.79 17.16
CA ARG A 420 23.04 15.36 17.33
C ARG A 420 24.31 14.71 17.85
N ILE A 421 24.23 14.04 19.00
CA ILE A 421 25.38 13.38 19.62
C ILE A 421 25.37 11.88 19.41
N LEU A 422 26.57 11.30 19.43
CA LEU A 422 26.77 9.87 19.40
C LEU A 422 26.40 9.23 20.74
N THR A 423 25.68 8.12 20.68
CA THR A 423 25.31 7.29 21.84
C THR A 423 25.76 5.85 21.63
N ASP A 424 25.82 5.08 22.72
CA ASP A 424 26.01 3.63 22.60
C ASP A 424 24.72 2.98 22.06
N ASP A 425 24.78 2.52 20.82
CA ASP A 425 23.70 1.80 20.14
C ASP A 425 24.05 0.32 19.89
N SER A 426 25.08 -0.20 20.57
CA SER A 426 25.58 -1.57 20.38
C SER A 426 24.52 -2.66 20.62
N LYS A 427 23.47 -2.33 21.36
CA LYS A 427 22.36 -3.23 21.74
C LYS A 427 21.08 -3.05 20.93
N SER A 428 21.14 -2.31 19.84
CA SER A 428 19.99 -2.05 18.96
C SER A 428 20.09 -2.86 17.68
N LEU A 429 18.93 -3.27 17.13
CA LEU A 429 18.86 -4.03 15.87
C LEU A 429 19.46 -3.23 14.71
N CYS A 430 19.11 -1.94 14.61
CA CYS A 430 19.67 -1.05 13.60
C CYS A 430 20.54 0.02 14.28
N ARG A 431 21.86 -0.11 14.08
CA ARG A 431 22.88 0.83 14.62
C ARG A 431 23.03 2.04 13.71
N LEU A 432 22.82 3.23 14.25
CA LEU A 432 22.89 4.51 13.53
C LEU A 432 24.20 5.27 13.83
N GLY A 433 24.84 4.97 14.95
CA GLY A 433 26.07 5.61 15.44
C GLY A 433 27.28 5.42 14.54
N LEU A 434 27.27 4.42 13.66
CA LEU A 434 28.27 4.27 12.60
C LEU A 434 28.25 5.43 11.61
N LYS A 435 27.06 5.98 11.34
CA LYS A 435 26.83 6.99 10.29
C LYS A 435 26.61 8.39 10.87
N PHE A 436 25.98 8.50 12.04
CA PHE A 436 25.49 9.77 12.59
C PHE A 436 25.85 9.96 14.06
N GLY A 437 25.88 11.23 14.47
CA GLY A 437 26.11 11.62 15.85
C GLY A 437 27.56 12.06 16.08
N ALA A 438 27.72 13.25 16.64
CA ALA A 438 29.03 13.78 16.99
C ALA A 438 29.55 13.09 18.27
N PRO A 439 30.77 12.51 18.27
CA PRO A 439 31.42 12.10 19.50
C PRO A 439 31.52 13.27 20.48
N LEU A 440 31.31 13.06 21.77
CA LEU A 440 31.30 14.16 22.75
C LEU A 440 32.56 15.05 22.71
N VAL A 441 33.72 14.49 22.37
CA VAL A 441 34.98 15.22 22.25
C VAL A 441 34.99 16.25 21.11
N THR A 442 34.17 16.06 20.07
CA THR A 442 34.11 16.98 18.91
C THR A 442 33.09 18.10 19.12
N VAL A 443 32.10 17.91 20.00
CA VAL A 443 30.98 18.84 20.22
C VAL A 443 31.43 20.26 20.62
N PRO A 444 32.42 20.47 21.51
CA PRO A 444 32.89 21.83 21.82
C PRO A 444 33.38 22.59 20.58
N GLY A 445 34.09 21.91 19.67
CA GLY A 445 34.56 22.50 18.42
C GLY A 445 33.42 22.88 17.47
N LEU A 446 32.38 22.03 17.39
CA LEU A 446 31.17 22.30 16.62
C LEU A 446 30.41 23.51 17.16
N LEU A 447 30.23 23.61 18.48
CA LEU A 447 29.55 24.73 19.13
C LEU A 447 30.33 26.03 18.95
N ALA A 448 31.65 26.01 19.12
CA ALA A 448 32.50 27.17 18.87
C ALA A 448 32.39 27.65 17.41
N LYS A 449 32.39 26.72 16.46
CA LYS A 449 32.22 27.07 15.04
C LYS A 449 30.83 27.61 14.72
N ALA A 450 29.77 27.04 15.29
CA ALA A 450 28.42 27.57 15.13
C ALA A 450 28.33 29.02 15.65
N LYS A 451 29.00 29.32 16.77
CA LYS A 451 29.05 30.66 17.36
C LYS A 451 29.78 31.66 16.45
N GLU A 452 30.92 31.26 15.90
CA GLU A 452 31.69 32.04 14.92
C GLU A 452 30.86 32.38 13.68
N LEU A 453 30.03 31.44 13.22
CA LEU A 453 29.14 31.62 12.06
C LEU A 453 27.84 32.38 12.39
N GLY A 454 27.62 32.77 13.66
CA GLY A 454 26.42 33.46 14.09
C GLY A 454 25.15 32.59 14.09
N LEU A 455 25.30 31.26 14.15
CA LEU A 455 24.20 30.30 14.16
C LEU A 455 23.65 30.09 15.57
N ASP A 456 22.33 29.88 15.67
CA ASP A 456 21.64 29.67 16.93
C ASP A 456 21.45 28.18 17.22
N VAL A 457 22.29 27.65 18.12
CA VAL A 457 22.16 26.27 18.62
C VAL A 457 21.29 26.29 19.87
N ILE A 458 20.14 25.62 19.80
CA ILE A 458 19.09 25.66 20.81
C ILE A 458 19.00 24.38 21.66
N GLY A 459 19.73 23.33 21.30
CA GLY A 459 19.55 22.05 21.98
C GLY A 459 20.43 20.92 21.50
N VAL A 460 20.12 19.74 22.04
CA VAL A 460 20.84 18.49 21.79
C VAL A 460 19.83 17.41 21.41
N SER A 461 20.18 16.57 20.44
CA SER A 461 19.46 15.35 20.12
C SER A 461 20.35 14.12 20.19
N PHE A 462 19.75 12.96 20.39
CA PHE A 462 20.43 11.66 20.27
C PHE A 462 19.46 10.61 19.73
N HIS A 463 19.95 9.42 19.37
CA HIS A 463 19.08 8.30 19.02
C HIS A 463 19.76 6.98 19.39
N VAL A 464 19.11 6.17 20.23
CA VAL A 464 19.69 4.92 20.76
C VAL A 464 19.64 3.72 19.78
N GLY A 465 19.36 3.96 18.50
CA GLY A 465 19.06 2.92 17.51
C GLY A 465 17.61 2.38 17.54
N SER A 466 17.19 1.72 16.45
CA SER A 466 15.87 1.05 16.34
C SER A 466 15.96 -0.38 16.88
N GLY A 467 14.91 -0.89 17.52
CA GLY A 467 14.97 -2.21 18.18
C GLY A 467 15.87 -2.22 19.42
N CYS A 468 15.87 -1.14 20.21
CA CYS A 468 16.70 -1.06 21.42
C CYS A 468 16.04 -1.84 22.58
N PHE A 469 16.63 -2.97 22.95
CA PHE A 469 16.10 -3.80 24.04
C PHE A 469 16.65 -3.41 25.43
N ASP A 470 17.74 -2.65 25.49
CA ASP A 470 18.30 -2.15 26.75
C ASP A 470 17.84 -0.74 27.04
N SER A 471 16.82 -0.62 27.88
CA SER A 471 16.28 0.68 28.32
C SER A 471 17.34 1.60 28.94
N ASN A 472 18.46 1.08 29.48
CA ASN A 472 19.52 1.91 30.08
C ASN A 472 20.28 2.76 29.05
N ALA A 473 20.22 2.41 27.76
CA ALA A 473 20.81 3.21 26.69
C ALA A 473 20.23 4.65 26.69
N PHE A 474 18.94 4.81 26.98
CA PHE A 474 18.33 6.13 27.13
C PHE A 474 18.90 6.90 28.32
N ALA A 475 19.16 6.25 29.45
CA ALA A 475 19.71 6.93 30.63
C ALA A 475 21.15 7.42 30.39
N ASP A 476 21.99 6.61 29.73
CA ASP A 476 23.33 7.03 29.31
C ASP A 476 23.26 8.19 28.32
N ALA A 477 22.38 8.11 27.32
CA ALA A 477 22.21 9.17 26.33
C ALA A 477 21.76 10.50 26.94
N VAL A 478 20.81 10.48 27.89
CA VAL A 478 20.38 11.68 28.64
C VAL A 478 21.53 12.26 29.48
N MET A 479 22.32 11.42 30.13
CA MET A 479 23.52 11.86 30.86
C MET A 479 24.52 12.57 29.93
N ARG A 480 24.76 12.02 28.75
CA ARG A 480 25.63 12.64 27.74
C ARG A 480 25.07 13.96 27.23
N ALA A 481 23.77 14.02 26.98
CA ALA A 481 23.10 15.25 26.58
C ALA A 481 23.26 16.35 27.65
N ARG A 482 23.17 16.01 28.95
CA ARG A 482 23.43 16.96 30.05
C ARG A 482 24.83 17.56 29.99
N ALA A 483 25.86 16.75 29.74
CA ALA A 483 27.22 17.24 29.57
C ALA A 483 27.32 18.24 28.40
N VAL A 484 26.58 18.00 27.32
CA VAL A 484 26.56 18.90 26.15
C VAL A 484 25.81 20.20 26.44
N PHE A 485 24.77 20.17 27.27
CA PHE A 485 24.15 21.40 27.78
C PHE A 485 25.14 22.28 28.56
N GLU A 486 26.06 21.67 29.32
CA GLU A 486 27.12 22.38 30.03
C GLU A 486 28.15 22.97 29.06
N MET A 487 28.62 22.18 28.09
CA MET A 487 29.50 22.66 27.01
C MET A 487 28.86 23.83 26.22
N GLY A 488 27.55 23.75 25.94
CA GLY A 488 26.80 24.83 25.32
C GLY A 488 26.82 26.12 26.14
N ALA A 489 26.60 26.02 27.45
CA ALA A 489 26.64 27.16 28.36
C ALA A 489 28.04 27.81 28.41
N GLU A 490 29.11 27.02 28.40
CA GLU A 490 30.50 27.52 28.39
C GLU A 490 30.81 28.37 27.14
N VAL A 491 30.24 28.01 25.98
CA VAL A 491 30.36 28.76 24.72
C VAL A 491 29.37 29.95 24.65
N GLY A 492 28.47 30.07 25.63
CA GLY A 492 27.46 31.13 25.71
C GLY A 492 26.19 30.84 24.90
N TYR A 493 25.81 29.58 24.74
CA TYR A 493 24.48 29.18 24.32
C TYR A 493 23.57 28.95 25.52
N ARG A 494 22.28 29.19 25.34
CA ARG A 494 21.24 28.82 26.30
C ARG A 494 20.30 27.84 25.63
N PHE A 495 20.55 26.55 25.83
CA PHE A 495 19.70 25.52 25.26
C PHE A 495 18.31 25.51 25.91
N SER A 496 17.30 25.32 25.08
CA SER A 496 15.89 25.25 25.42
C SER A 496 15.21 23.98 24.88
N LEU A 497 15.95 23.11 24.19
CA LEU A 497 15.44 21.87 23.61
C LEU A 497 16.33 20.67 23.96
N LEU A 498 15.69 19.59 24.41
CA LEU A 498 16.26 18.25 24.46
C LEU A 498 15.41 17.33 23.59
N ASP A 499 16.02 16.70 22.61
CA ASP A 499 15.39 15.68 21.80
C ASP A 499 15.98 14.31 22.15
N VAL A 500 15.13 13.39 22.59
CA VAL A 500 15.54 12.07 23.05
C VAL A 500 15.46 11.00 21.94
N GLY A 501 15.16 11.41 20.71
CA GLY A 501 15.16 10.55 19.52
C GLY A 501 14.12 9.44 19.55
N GLY A 502 14.36 8.41 18.73
CA GLY A 502 13.51 7.23 18.60
C GLY A 502 14.10 5.98 19.27
N GLY A 503 13.63 4.81 18.84
CA GLY A 503 14.05 3.50 19.36
C GLY A 503 13.06 2.85 20.33
N PHE A 504 11.87 3.44 20.52
CA PHE A 504 10.81 2.90 21.35
C PHE A 504 10.14 1.69 20.69
N GLU A 505 10.05 0.59 21.44
CA GLU A 505 9.42 -0.66 21.03
C GLU A 505 8.12 -0.90 21.80
N ASP A 506 7.15 -1.55 21.17
CA ASP A 506 5.84 -1.80 21.77
C ASP A 506 5.92 -2.67 23.04
N GLY A 507 6.72 -3.73 22.98
CA GLY A 507 6.79 -4.76 24.02
C GLY A 507 7.49 -4.34 25.33
N ASN A 508 8.30 -3.29 25.31
CA ASN A 508 9.05 -2.80 26.49
C ASN A 508 8.84 -1.30 26.78
N PHE A 509 7.81 -0.68 26.18
CA PHE A 509 7.65 0.77 26.21
C PHE A 509 7.57 1.34 27.62
N GLU A 510 6.78 0.74 28.53
CA GLU A 510 6.62 1.26 29.89
C GLU A 510 7.93 1.29 30.68
N SER A 511 8.75 0.23 30.58
CA SER A 511 10.04 0.16 31.26
C SER A 511 11.01 1.17 30.68
N THR A 512 11.07 1.28 29.35
CA THR A 512 11.90 2.27 28.65
C THR A 512 11.48 3.70 29.01
N ALA A 513 10.18 3.96 29.04
CA ALA A 513 9.64 5.25 29.45
C ALA A 513 9.97 5.57 30.92
N GLN A 514 9.88 4.59 31.83
CA GLN A 514 10.27 4.78 33.23
C GLN A 514 11.74 5.15 33.36
N VAL A 515 12.64 4.42 32.68
CA VAL A 515 14.08 4.72 32.69
C VAL A 515 14.36 6.12 32.14
N LEU A 516 13.71 6.50 31.05
CA LEU A 516 13.83 7.83 30.48
C LEU A 516 13.34 8.92 31.45
N ARG A 517 12.18 8.73 32.09
CA ARG A 517 11.66 9.68 33.10
C ARG A 517 12.63 9.85 34.26
N ASP A 518 13.16 8.76 34.80
CA ASP A 518 14.10 8.79 35.91
C ASP A 518 15.40 9.50 35.53
N ALA A 519 15.90 9.25 34.32
CA ALA A 519 17.06 9.95 33.79
C ALA A 519 16.80 11.45 33.60
N LEU A 520 15.64 11.84 33.07
CA LEU A 520 15.25 13.24 32.94
C LEU A 520 15.13 13.94 34.30
N VAL A 521 14.55 13.28 35.31
CA VAL A 521 14.48 13.83 36.68
C VAL A 521 15.88 14.00 37.26
N ARG A 522 16.77 13.03 37.06
CA ARG A 522 18.13 13.03 37.61
C ARG A 522 19.03 14.09 36.96
N TYR A 523 19.03 14.16 35.63
CA TYR A 523 19.98 14.99 34.87
C TYR A 523 19.39 16.33 34.42
N PHE A 524 18.06 16.45 34.34
CA PHE A 524 17.36 17.69 34.00
C PHE A 524 16.28 18.03 35.06
N PRO A 525 16.68 18.24 36.34
CA PRO A 525 15.75 18.52 37.43
C PRO A 525 15.06 19.87 37.27
N ASP A 526 15.79 20.92 36.85
CA ASP A 526 15.21 22.21 36.43
C ASP A 526 15.08 22.25 34.91
N ARG A 527 13.93 21.78 34.42
CA ARG A 527 13.56 21.78 33.00
C ARG A 527 12.42 22.74 32.68
N SER A 528 12.19 23.74 33.54
CA SER A 528 11.12 24.74 33.38
C SER A 528 11.19 25.51 32.05
N ASN A 529 12.40 25.68 31.52
CA ASN A 529 12.67 26.34 30.24
C ASN A 529 13.22 25.38 29.16
N ILE A 530 13.11 24.06 29.38
CA ILE A 530 13.60 23.04 28.45
C ILE A 530 12.40 22.24 27.96
N ARG A 531 12.12 22.38 26.67
CA ARG A 531 11.15 21.54 25.97
C ARG A 531 11.80 20.20 25.66
N VAL A 532 11.11 19.11 25.96
CA VAL A 532 11.58 17.76 25.67
C VAL A 532 10.72 17.16 24.58
N ILE A 533 11.36 16.73 23.49
CA ILE A 533 10.70 16.05 22.37
C ILE A 533 11.32 14.66 22.17
N ALA A 534 10.66 13.81 21.40
CA ALA A 534 11.18 12.51 20.96
C ALA A 534 10.74 12.22 19.53
N GLU A 535 11.38 11.26 18.88
CA GLU A 535 11.17 10.91 17.46
C GLU A 535 10.61 9.47 17.25
N PRO A 536 9.48 9.07 17.87
CA PRO A 536 8.93 7.73 17.71
C PRO A 536 8.37 7.49 16.29
N GLY A 537 8.88 6.46 15.61
CA GLY A 537 8.31 5.91 14.37
C GLY A 537 7.57 4.60 14.62
N ARG A 538 8.31 3.49 14.68
CA ARG A 538 7.79 2.11 14.81
C ARG A 538 6.72 1.96 15.90
N PHE A 539 6.96 2.56 17.07
CA PHE A 539 6.05 2.55 18.21
C PHE A 539 4.60 2.87 17.82
N TYR A 540 4.38 3.84 16.94
CA TYR A 540 3.02 4.27 16.56
C TYR A 540 2.33 3.29 15.62
N VAL A 541 3.06 2.67 14.70
CA VAL A 541 2.46 2.08 13.49
C VAL A 541 2.69 0.58 13.34
N SER A 542 3.69 -0.02 13.98
CA SER A 542 4.04 -1.43 13.76
C SER A 542 2.82 -2.35 13.93
N GLY A 543 2.16 -2.32 15.09
CA GLY A 543 0.99 -3.14 15.38
C GLY A 543 -0.30 -2.72 14.67
N ALA A 544 -0.32 -1.57 13.99
CA ALA A 544 -1.49 -1.02 13.32
C ALA A 544 -1.79 -1.70 11.98
N PHE A 545 -0.79 -2.30 11.32
CA PHE A 545 -0.95 -2.92 10.00
C PHE A 545 -0.71 -4.42 10.05
N SER A 546 -1.53 -5.17 9.32
CA SER A 546 -1.32 -6.57 9.00
C SER A 546 -1.41 -6.78 7.50
N LEU A 547 -0.61 -7.68 6.94
CA LEU A 547 -0.57 -8.02 5.53
C LEU A 547 -1.26 -9.37 5.30
N ALA A 548 -2.05 -9.49 4.24
CA ALA A 548 -2.55 -10.75 3.71
C ALA A 548 -1.93 -10.98 2.33
N ALA A 549 -1.35 -12.16 2.11
CA ALA A 549 -0.72 -12.55 0.85
C ALA A 549 -1.23 -13.93 0.41
N ASN A 550 -1.46 -14.07 -0.90
CA ASN A 550 -1.97 -15.29 -1.51
C ASN A 550 -0.82 -16.22 -1.89
N VAL A 551 -1.00 -17.53 -1.70
CA VAL A 551 -0.07 -18.56 -2.16
C VAL A 551 -0.31 -18.81 -3.65
N ILE A 552 0.58 -18.31 -4.48
CA ILE A 552 0.50 -18.36 -5.95
C ILE A 552 1.20 -19.58 -6.57
N ALA A 553 2.16 -20.18 -5.86
CA ALA A 553 2.76 -21.44 -6.28
C ALA A 553 3.19 -22.30 -5.09
N ARG A 554 3.25 -23.62 -5.33
CA ARG A 554 3.71 -24.61 -4.36
C ARG A 554 4.66 -25.59 -5.05
N ARG A 555 5.79 -25.90 -4.42
CA ARG A 555 6.67 -27.02 -4.80
C ARG A 555 6.79 -27.97 -3.62
N ALA A 556 6.43 -29.24 -3.83
CA ALA A 556 6.62 -30.31 -2.87
C ALA A 556 7.30 -31.50 -3.58
N ARG A 557 8.04 -32.34 -2.85
CA ARG A 557 8.67 -33.54 -3.41
C ARG A 557 7.57 -34.52 -3.87
N ALA A 558 7.79 -35.20 -4.99
CA ALA A 558 6.78 -36.01 -5.70
C ALA A 558 6.30 -37.29 -4.97
N SER A 559 6.69 -37.52 -3.72
CA SER A 559 6.40 -38.76 -2.96
C SER A 559 5.18 -38.69 -2.03
N ASP A 560 4.36 -37.64 -2.10
CA ASP A 560 3.26 -37.39 -1.14
C ASP A 560 1.88 -37.91 -1.60
N ASP A 561 1.81 -39.14 -2.13
CA ASP A 561 0.56 -39.92 -2.14
C ASP A 561 0.36 -40.73 -0.85
N LEU A 562 1.28 -40.66 0.11
CA LEU A 562 1.10 -41.26 1.43
C LEU A 562 1.66 -40.33 2.50
N ILE A 563 0.77 -39.88 3.39
CA ILE A 563 1.11 -39.39 4.72
C ILE A 563 2.16 -40.36 5.30
N PRO A 564 3.40 -39.92 5.60
CA PRO A 564 4.36 -40.77 6.28
C PRO A 564 3.77 -41.14 7.65
N THR A 565 3.47 -42.42 7.84
CA THR A 565 2.97 -42.97 9.11
C THR A 565 4.04 -43.00 10.21
N ASP A 566 5.27 -42.57 9.92
CA ASP A 566 6.36 -42.45 10.89
C ASP A 566 6.91 -41.02 10.92
N ALA A 567 6.30 -40.20 11.78
CA ALA A 567 6.75 -38.85 12.12
C ALA A 567 8.00 -38.89 13.04
N THR A 568 9.15 -39.39 12.54
CA THR A 568 10.36 -39.52 13.37
C THR A 568 11.65 -38.95 12.79
N GLU A 569 11.64 -38.28 11.64
CA GLU A 569 12.82 -37.53 11.20
C GLU A 569 12.52 -36.04 11.17
N ASP A 570 12.93 -35.37 12.25
CA ASP A 570 12.96 -33.91 12.39
C ASP A 570 14.06 -33.35 11.47
N THR A 571 13.85 -33.43 10.15
CA THR A 571 14.75 -32.79 9.19
C THR A 571 14.49 -31.28 9.27
N GLU A 572 15.45 -30.52 9.80
CA GLU A 572 15.39 -29.04 9.85
C GLU A 572 15.31 -28.39 8.44
N GLN A 573 15.47 -29.18 7.36
CA GLN A 573 15.38 -28.71 6.00
C GLN A 573 13.92 -28.64 5.52
N PRO A 574 13.50 -27.53 4.88
CA PRO A 574 12.15 -27.37 4.37
C PRO A 574 11.88 -28.33 3.21
N ASN A 575 10.80 -29.10 3.31
CA ASN A 575 10.39 -30.09 2.29
C ASN A 575 9.30 -29.57 1.34
N ILE A 576 8.70 -28.43 1.67
CA ILE A 576 7.70 -27.73 0.86
C ILE A 576 8.14 -26.27 0.66
N MET A 577 7.95 -25.74 -0.54
CA MET A 577 8.17 -24.33 -0.86
C MET A 577 6.84 -23.70 -1.25
N TYR A 578 6.45 -22.63 -0.56
CA TYR A 578 5.30 -21.80 -0.89
C TYR A 578 5.78 -20.47 -1.46
N TYR A 579 5.21 -20.05 -2.58
CA TYR A 579 5.48 -18.75 -3.19
C TYR A 579 4.24 -17.88 -2.98
N ILE A 580 4.42 -16.70 -2.41
CA ILE A 580 3.37 -15.71 -2.18
C ILE A 580 3.52 -14.51 -3.11
N ASN A 581 2.46 -13.74 -3.27
CA ASN A 581 2.40 -12.60 -4.19
C ASN A 581 2.86 -11.25 -3.61
N ASP A 582 3.67 -11.27 -2.55
CA ASP A 582 4.44 -10.12 -2.05
C ASP A 582 5.75 -10.65 -1.45
N GLY A 583 6.82 -9.87 -1.51
CA GLY A 583 8.20 -10.36 -1.27
C GLY A 583 9.13 -9.34 -0.64
N VAL A 584 10.42 -9.67 -0.58
CA VAL A 584 11.47 -8.84 0.05
C VAL A 584 11.70 -7.52 -0.70
N TYR A 585 11.29 -7.43 -1.96
CA TYR A 585 11.30 -6.19 -2.75
C TYR A 585 10.05 -5.33 -2.54
N GLY A 586 8.99 -5.90 -1.97
CA GLY A 586 7.72 -5.27 -1.64
C GLY A 586 7.57 -5.05 -0.14
N ALA A 587 6.51 -5.59 0.47
CA ALA A 587 6.20 -5.39 1.90
C ALA A 587 7.24 -6.00 2.86
N PHE A 588 7.99 -7.01 2.43
CA PHE A 588 8.94 -7.74 3.29
C PHE A 588 10.37 -7.21 3.22
N ASN A 589 10.60 -6.05 2.62
CA ASN A 589 11.92 -5.40 2.60
C ASN A 589 12.45 -5.13 4.03
N CYS A 590 11.57 -5.07 5.03
CA CYS A 590 11.91 -4.98 6.44
C CYS A 590 12.80 -6.14 6.94
N ILE A 591 12.79 -7.30 6.28
CA ILE A 591 13.71 -8.42 6.61
C ILE A 591 15.15 -8.00 6.30
N MET A 592 15.35 -7.35 5.15
CA MET A 592 16.68 -6.95 4.66
C MET A 592 17.17 -5.67 5.34
N PHE A 593 16.32 -4.64 5.38
CA PHE A 593 16.74 -3.29 5.80
C PHE A 593 16.50 -2.99 7.28
N ASP A 594 15.55 -3.70 7.90
CA ASP A 594 15.10 -3.45 9.27
C ASP A 594 15.31 -4.68 10.20
N HIS A 595 15.92 -5.74 9.67
CA HIS A 595 16.26 -6.98 10.36
C HIS A 595 15.07 -7.62 11.12
N GLN A 596 13.87 -7.50 10.55
CA GLN A 596 12.66 -8.04 11.17
C GLN A 596 12.50 -9.54 10.88
N HIS A 597 12.00 -10.25 11.89
CA HIS A 597 11.54 -11.63 11.75
C HIS A 597 10.02 -11.63 11.62
N VAL A 598 9.52 -12.08 10.48
CA VAL A 598 8.08 -12.18 10.22
C VAL A 598 7.59 -13.61 10.48
N HIS A 599 6.34 -13.72 10.93
CA HIS A 599 5.72 -15.01 11.26
C HIS A 599 4.40 -15.15 10.50
N PRO A 600 4.31 -16.07 9.51
CA PRO A 600 3.06 -16.32 8.80
C PRO A 600 2.05 -16.99 9.73
N TYR A 601 0.77 -16.63 9.59
CA TYR A 601 -0.37 -17.37 10.11
C TYR A 601 -1.35 -17.70 8.98
N VAL A 602 -2.11 -18.77 9.13
CA VAL A 602 -3.04 -19.24 8.09
C VAL A 602 -4.35 -18.46 8.17
N ILE A 603 -4.79 -17.88 7.05
CA ILE A 603 -6.10 -17.22 6.91
C ILE A 603 -7.10 -18.19 6.25
N SER A 604 -6.67 -18.90 5.21
CA SER A 604 -7.47 -19.92 4.54
C SER A 604 -6.70 -21.22 4.31
N LEU A 605 -7.43 -22.32 4.30
CA LEU A 605 -6.91 -23.67 4.10
C LEU A 605 -7.82 -24.45 3.17
N GLY A 606 -7.29 -24.98 2.07
CA GLY A 606 -8.11 -25.66 1.07
C GLY A 606 -9.15 -24.75 0.44
N LYS A 607 -8.78 -23.48 0.19
CA LYS A 607 -9.62 -22.40 -0.35
C LYS A 607 -10.85 -22.06 0.49
N ASN A 608 -10.83 -22.39 1.78
CA ASN A 608 -11.88 -22.04 2.72
C ASN A 608 -11.29 -21.15 3.81
N LEU A 609 -12.01 -20.09 4.18
CA LEU A 609 -11.64 -19.29 5.35
C LEU A 609 -11.61 -20.17 6.59
N THR A 610 -10.55 -20.00 7.37
CA THR A 610 -10.39 -20.70 8.64
C THR A 610 -10.38 -19.72 9.80
N GLY A 611 -10.98 -20.11 10.92
CA GLY A 611 -10.64 -19.48 12.20
C GLY A 611 -9.19 -19.79 12.60
N PRO A 612 -8.77 -19.42 13.83
CA PRO A 612 -7.46 -19.78 14.34
C PRO A 612 -7.18 -21.28 14.19
N VAL A 613 -6.19 -21.63 13.36
CA VAL A 613 -5.79 -23.01 13.13
C VAL A 613 -4.93 -23.47 14.31
N ASP A 614 -5.41 -24.47 15.04
CA ASP A 614 -4.64 -25.13 16.09
C ASP A 614 -3.58 -26.05 15.44
N PRO A 615 -2.27 -25.75 15.60
CA PRO A 615 -1.21 -26.55 14.99
C PRO A 615 -1.20 -28.01 15.47
N HIS A 616 -1.82 -28.31 16.61
CA HIS A 616 -1.93 -29.68 17.13
C HIS A 616 -3.05 -30.49 16.48
N LYS A 617 -3.99 -29.84 15.78
CA LYS A 617 -5.14 -30.48 15.13
C LYS A 617 -4.97 -30.67 13.63
N VAL A 618 -3.98 -30.03 13.03
CA VAL A 618 -3.71 -30.11 11.59
C VAL A 618 -2.26 -30.52 11.37
N PRO A 619 -1.97 -31.55 10.56
CA PRO A 619 -0.60 -31.97 10.27
C PRO A 619 0.25 -30.81 9.77
N GLN A 620 1.42 -30.60 10.39
CA GLN A 620 2.36 -29.53 10.04
C GLN A 620 3.53 -30.10 9.23
N ALA A 621 4.05 -29.30 8.29
CA ALA A 621 5.26 -29.61 7.54
C ALA A 621 6.29 -28.47 7.64
N ALA A 622 7.58 -28.83 7.70
CA ALA A 622 8.65 -27.86 7.55
C ALA A 622 8.66 -27.33 6.11
N CYS A 623 8.59 -26.02 5.96
CA CYS A 623 8.45 -25.35 4.67
C CYS A 623 9.21 -24.03 4.62
N SER A 624 9.38 -23.52 3.40
CA SER A 624 9.94 -22.19 3.12
C SER A 624 8.88 -21.33 2.42
N VAL A 625 8.91 -20.03 2.66
CA VAL A 625 8.01 -19.04 2.04
C VAL A 625 8.85 -18.05 1.24
N TRP A 626 8.49 -17.87 -0.03
CA TRP A 626 9.22 -17.09 -1.03
C TRP A 626 8.30 -16.01 -1.59
N GLY A 627 8.87 -14.87 -2.00
CA GLY A 627 8.13 -13.85 -2.72
C GLY A 627 7.99 -14.18 -4.23
N PRO A 628 7.39 -13.25 -5.00
CA PRO A 628 7.00 -13.50 -6.38
C PRO A 628 8.10 -13.21 -7.42
N THR A 629 9.22 -12.62 -7.01
CA THR A 629 10.24 -12.15 -7.97
C THR A 629 11.07 -13.29 -8.55
N CYS A 630 11.76 -12.99 -9.65
CA CYS A 630 12.71 -13.93 -10.28
C CYS A 630 14.04 -14.04 -9.52
N ASP A 631 14.18 -13.38 -8.37
CA ASP A 631 15.42 -13.34 -7.58
C ASP A 631 15.43 -14.38 -6.46
N SER A 632 16.52 -15.12 -6.36
CA SER A 632 16.77 -16.08 -5.29
C SER A 632 16.91 -15.48 -3.88
N ILE A 633 17.12 -14.17 -3.75
CA ILE A 633 17.13 -13.48 -2.44
C ILE A 633 15.70 -13.25 -1.91
N ASP A 634 14.67 -13.41 -2.75
CA ASP A 634 13.26 -13.21 -2.39
C ASP A 634 12.67 -14.36 -1.56
N CYS A 635 13.28 -14.57 -0.40
CA CYS A 635 12.94 -15.57 0.59
C CYS A 635 12.41 -14.87 1.84
N VAL A 636 11.10 -14.97 2.08
CA VAL A 636 10.42 -14.33 3.21
C VAL A 636 10.61 -15.13 4.50
N CYS A 637 10.56 -16.46 4.43
CA CYS A 637 10.83 -17.35 5.54
C CYS A 637 11.66 -18.54 5.05
N PRO A 638 12.95 -18.67 5.41
CA PRO A 638 13.77 -19.79 4.97
C PRO A 638 13.29 -21.12 5.57
N VAL A 639 12.85 -21.11 6.83
CA VAL A 639 12.26 -22.27 7.51
C VAL A 639 11.11 -21.81 8.40
N THR A 640 9.95 -22.43 8.24
CA THR A 640 8.78 -22.28 9.11
C THR A 640 7.94 -23.56 9.09
N ARG A 641 6.95 -23.68 9.98
CA ARG A 641 6.01 -24.80 10.01
C ARG A 641 4.61 -24.28 9.67
N LEU A 642 4.00 -24.85 8.63
CA LEU A 642 2.65 -24.55 8.18
C LEU A 642 1.88 -25.86 7.94
N PRO A 643 0.54 -25.83 7.88
CA PRO A 643 -0.27 -27.00 7.52
C PRO A 643 0.20 -27.66 6.22
N ALA A 644 0.43 -28.97 6.27
CA ALA A 644 0.94 -29.74 5.13
C ALA A 644 -0.02 -29.74 3.92
N ASN A 645 -1.31 -29.53 4.18
CA ASN A 645 -2.39 -29.50 3.19
C ASN A 645 -2.69 -28.08 2.66
N LEU A 646 -1.80 -27.11 2.85
CA LEU A 646 -1.93 -25.78 2.27
C LEU A 646 -1.71 -25.84 0.74
N VAL A 647 -2.62 -25.22 -0.02
CA VAL A 647 -2.69 -25.31 -1.50
C VAL A 647 -2.55 -23.95 -2.17
N VAL A 648 -2.30 -23.95 -3.49
CA VAL A 648 -2.33 -22.72 -4.30
C VAL A 648 -3.72 -22.10 -4.24
N GLY A 649 -3.76 -20.79 -3.98
CA GLY A 649 -4.98 -20.01 -3.71
C GLY A 649 -5.30 -19.83 -2.22
N ASP A 650 -4.62 -20.54 -1.30
CA ASP A 650 -4.73 -20.26 0.13
C ASP A 650 -4.03 -18.95 0.51
N TRP A 651 -4.41 -18.38 1.66
CA TRP A 651 -3.93 -17.08 2.11
C TRP A 651 -3.17 -17.19 3.42
N LEU A 652 -2.05 -16.48 3.48
CA LEU A 652 -1.21 -16.30 4.66
C LEU A 652 -1.30 -14.85 5.15
N GLY A 653 -1.38 -14.68 6.45
CA GLY A 653 -1.37 -13.39 7.11
C GLY A 653 -0.07 -13.13 7.86
N PHE A 654 0.29 -11.85 7.99
CA PHE A 654 1.47 -11.39 8.71
C PHE A 654 1.10 -10.18 9.56
N ARG A 655 1.31 -10.26 10.87
CA ARG A 655 1.03 -9.17 11.82
C ARG A 655 2.23 -8.23 11.94
N ASN A 656 1.99 -7.06 12.54
CA ASN A 656 3.01 -6.08 12.90
C ASN A 656 3.78 -5.47 11.71
N MET A 657 3.12 -5.41 10.54
CA MET A 657 3.74 -5.04 9.26
C MET A 657 3.64 -3.53 8.96
N GLY A 658 3.51 -2.68 9.98
CA GLY A 658 3.24 -1.25 9.78
C GLY A 658 4.45 -0.33 9.79
N ALA A 659 5.64 -0.82 10.16
CA ALA A 659 6.85 -0.01 10.29
C ALA A 659 7.93 -0.49 9.32
N TYR A 660 8.50 0.43 8.53
CA TYR A 660 9.58 0.15 7.58
C TYR A 660 9.27 -0.94 6.55
N THR A 661 8.00 -1.00 6.13
CA THR A 661 7.48 -1.91 5.10
C THR A 661 7.13 -1.11 3.85
N ILE A 662 5.91 -0.57 3.76
CA ILE A 662 5.38 0.16 2.59
C ILE A 662 6.32 1.29 2.14
N CYS A 663 6.95 2.00 3.07
CA CYS A 663 7.79 3.16 2.77
C CYS A 663 9.07 2.86 1.96
N ALA A 664 9.53 1.61 1.98
CA ALA A 664 10.74 1.16 1.28
C ALA A 664 10.43 0.06 0.25
N ALA A 665 9.15 -0.20 -0.02
CA ALA A 665 8.73 -1.10 -1.08
C ALA A 665 9.08 -0.52 -2.46
N SER A 666 9.55 -1.39 -3.35
CA SER A 666 9.82 -1.08 -4.75
C SER A 666 8.78 -1.76 -5.65
N GLN A 667 8.85 -1.50 -6.95
CA GLN A 667 8.09 -2.23 -7.97
C GLN A 667 9.03 -3.07 -8.84
N PHE A 668 10.07 -3.65 -8.23
CA PHE A 668 11.00 -4.55 -8.90
C PHE A 668 10.25 -5.72 -9.56
N ASN A 669 10.67 -6.10 -10.78
CA ASN A 669 9.95 -7.02 -11.67
C ASN A 669 8.51 -6.61 -12.04
N GLY A 670 8.12 -5.34 -11.82
CA GLY A 670 6.79 -4.82 -12.17
C GLY A 670 5.67 -5.21 -11.21
N PHE A 671 5.99 -5.81 -10.05
CA PHE A 671 5.00 -6.10 -9.03
C PHE A 671 4.57 -4.81 -8.33
N GLU A 672 3.29 -4.46 -8.45
CA GLU A 672 2.78 -3.26 -7.80
C GLU A 672 2.71 -3.41 -6.28
N SER A 673 2.84 -2.30 -5.56
CA SER A 673 2.76 -2.29 -4.10
C SER A 673 1.37 -2.69 -3.58
N SER A 674 1.36 -3.43 -2.46
CA SER A 674 0.15 -3.87 -1.77
C SER A 674 -0.70 -2.69 -1.29
N ARG A 675 -2.00 -2.70 -1.61
CA ARG A 675 -2.96 -1.64 -1.23
C ARG A 675 -3.31 -1.74 0.25
N VAL A 676 -3.85 -0.67 0.82
CA VAL A 676 -4.25 -0.63 2.24
C VAL A 676 -5.77 -0.47 2.36
N HIS A 677 -6.38 -1.37 3.14
CA HIS A 677 -7.77 -1.29 3.58
C HIS A 677 -7.81 -0.79 5.02
N TYR A 678 -8.56 0.28 5.28
CA TYR A 678 -8.54 0.96 6.57
C TYR A 678 -9.75 0.62 7.41
N THR A 679 -9.52 0.44 8.70
CA THR A 679 -10.55 0.45 9.73
C THR A 679 -10.24 1.48 10.79
N SER A 680 -11.31 2.08 11.31
CA SER A 680 -11.28 2.92 12.51
C SER A 680 -11.26 2.08 13.80
N GLY A 681 -11.32 0.75 13.71
CA GLY A 681 -11.46 -0.15 14.85
C GLY A 681 -12.91 -0.34 15.26
N VAL A 682 -13.13 -0.68 16.54
CA VAL A 682 -14.45 -0.92 17.13
C VAL A 682 -14.71 0.02 18.31
N GLY A 683 -15.95 0.07 18.79
CA GLY A 683 -16.27 0.70 20.07
C GLY A 683 -16.03 2.21 20.14
N ALA A 684 -15.55 2.67 21.30
CA ALA A 684 -15.38 4.10 21.60
C ALA A 684 -14.19 4.70 20.85
N GLU A 685 -13.17 3.89 20.63
CA GLU A 685 -11.92 4.20 19.95
C GLU A 685 -12.20 4.52 18.47
N SER A 686 -13.05 3.74 17.81
CA SER A 686 -13.50 4.03 16.44
C SER A 686 -14.18 5.40 16.32
N ALA A 687 -15.06 5.71 17.26
CA ALA A 687 -15.70 7.02 17.29
C ALA A 687 -14.69 8.15 17.55
N ALA A 688 -13.65 7.91 18.36
CA ALA A 688 -12.60 8.87 18.63
C ALA A 688 -11.70 9.12 17.40
N VAL A 689 -11.28 8.08 16.71
CA VAL A 689 -10.52 8.17 15.45
C VAL A 689 -11.29 9.00 14.42
N ARG A 690 -12.56 8.68 14.18
CA ARG A 690 -13.38 9.40 13.19
C ARG A 690 -13.57 10.87 13.56
N ARG A 691 -13.77 11.18 14.85
CA ARG A 691 -13.84 12.57 15.33
C ARG A 691 -12.53 13.33 15.10
N ALA A 692 -11.38 12.71 15.38
CA ALA A 692 -10.07 13.32 15.16
C ALA A 692 -9.82 13.58 13.66
N LEU A 693 -10.11 12.60 12.79
CA LEU A 693 -9.95 12.78 11.35
C LEU A 693 -10.86 13.87 10.76
N ALA A 694 -12.06 14.03 11.32
CA ALA A 694 -13.04 15.05 10.92
C ALA A 694 -12.75 16.44 11.49
N SER A 695 -11.88 16.60 12.49
CA SER A 695 -11.53 17.92 13.04
C SER A 695 -10.55 18.69 12.16
N LEU A 696 -9.88 18.02 11.23
CA LEU A 696 -9.01 18.67 10.25
C LEU A 696 -9.84 19.10 9.03
N PRO A 697 -9.55 20.25 8.40
CA PRO A 697 -10.21 20.65 7.17
C PRO A 697 -10.04 19.58 6.07
N ASP A 698 -10.95 19.57 5.10
CA ASP A 698 -10.75 18.79 3.87
C ASP A 698 -9.51 19.32 3.16
N CYS A 699 -8.46 18.50 3.10
CA CYS A 699 -7.21 18.88 2.45
C CYS A 699 -7.41 18.77 0.94
N VAL A 700 -7.19 19.86 0.20
CA VAL A 700 -7.44 19.94 -1.25
C VAL A 700 -6.38 19.18 -2.06
N HIS A 701 -5.23 18.83 -1.46
CA HIS A 701 -4.13 18.15 -2.15
C HIS A 701 -3.38 17.23 -1.16
N LEU A 702 -3.68 15.93 -1.17
CA LEU A 702 -2.85 14.87 -0.57
C LEU A 702 -2.39 13.90 -1.64
#